data_AF-A0A1Y1YAT7-F1
#
_entry.id   AF-A0A1Y1YAT7-F1
#
_cell.length_a   1.000
_cell.length_b   1.000
_cell.length_c   1.000
_cell.angle_alpha   90.00
_cell.angle_beta   90.00
_cell.angle_gamma   90.00
#
_symmetry.space_group_name_H-M   'P 1'
#
loop_
_entity.id
_entity.type
_entity.pdbx_description
1 polymer ?
#
loop_
_entity_poly.entity_id
_entity_poly.type
_entity_poly.pdbx_seq_one_letter_code
_entity_poly.pdbx_strand_id
1 'polypeptide(L)'
;VGHGESDNNGVIKCTTTTSCTYSQVKNKVKYVNAGFDKRNNAIIECKGGKCNVAKAKSGYYLTHTSTLLIQCTSPTTCAEFTPTVNYYDNADSSESSNTIINCIQNSNVVTCSSEATNNGFYMSSLSNVLIRCKAGHKCKTITVKNGIFRGALKVSPPLVTSVQTVIVPSSTSLRILLLLSQMSFLVSPPPMFTPLLTPTVLKLMIPTMICTSLSDPIFTLLIKVVSFNSTKLVTTSSMLLRIRLLVVMKLDAYNDENVKLYRCNGSSCSIIDKPDANTYYADVNKRILKYNVNNDVFTFAYEKDIICIFANNKCTPNADLKNQEFCITYKGEIVLATTDIKNRETGECYRAGTINNYIYGYSQHLYHMNQFSAEMVDQTGFYIISLSTNTTVVSKNYKNKNNSIVVYGCNLSSCRVYEPDEDTYYYDAQAKNILRYKDGVWSSPSTSGYAYIAINPTNTYVYKFAKKGDEIIIQGKANYGYYYTIDDEMYHCDQEDGECKPIDETGYYFTNAGEIYYCVHDSEGLEVTECVKQNCVSGQYYYIDDAYYRCEVSSLLVPVVSRYCSYDDNVVVNFPLALTEEFPDKIKQAVDDIQKNNNSTAVVTRRGKNYLEAVSGIFTNCTYNVEETKSTFDLVCVNNYVKVDDETDEVKICNVDQLGYVECIEDEDNPEKCSVSGAFHAWKLSFFMTVAVIFFAMVMNN
;
A
#
# COMPACT_ATOMS: atom_id res chain seq x y z
N VAL A 1 30.16 50.89 -16.22
CA VAL A 1 30.71 51.41 -14.94
C VAL A 1 30.76 52.91 -15.03
N GLY A 2 30.48 53.63 -13.93
CA GLY A 2 30.63 55.09 -13.87
C GLY A 2 31.89 55.46 -13.09
N HIS A 3 32.64 56.45 -13.57
CA HIS A 3 33.85 56.96 -12.93
C HIS A 3 33.51 58.26 -12.19
N GLY A 4 33.72 58.29 -10.87
CA GLY A 4 33.55 59.50 -10.05
C GLY A 4 34.85 60.31 -9.93
N GLU A 5 34.74 61.52 -9.40
CA GLU A 5 35.84 62.52 -9.33
C GLU A 5 37.01 62.16 -8.39
N SER A 6 37.05 60.95 -7.80
CA SER A 6 38.00 60.57 -6.74
C SER A 6 38.44 59.09 -6.80
N ASP A 7 38.71 58.56 -8.01
CA ASP A 7 39.06 57.14 -8.26
C ASP A 7 38.03 56.08 -7.76
N ASN A 8 36.88 56.56 -7.29
CA ASN A 8 35.75 55.76 -6.82
C ASN A 8 34.83 55.45 -8.00
N ASN A 9 34.90 54.22 -8.48
CA ASN A 9 34.07 53.73 -9.59
C ASN A 9 32.80 53.07 -9.06
N GLY A 10 31.64 53.49 -9.57
CA GLY A 10 30.32 52.98 -9.20
C GLY A 10 29.57 52.32 -10.35
N VAL A 11 28.31 51.97 -10.07
CA VAL A 11 27.38 51.40 -11.06
C VAL A 11 26.41 52.47 -11.50
N ILE A 12 26.12 52.51 -12.81
CA ILE A 12 25.07 53.34 -13.38
C ILE A 12 23.90 52.41 -13.71
N LYS A 13 22.74 52.67 -13.12
CA LYS A 13 21.48 51.96 -13.42
C LYS A 13 20.59 52.88 -14.24
N CYS A 14 20.31 52.51 -15.48
CA CYS A 14 19.36 53.21 -16.33
C CYS A 14 18.00 52.53 -16.29
N THR A 15 16.93 53.31 -16.09
CA THR A 15 15.53 52.85 -16.17
C THR A 15 14.92 53.13 -17.54
N THR A 16 15.41 54.17 -18.22
CA THR A 16 15.08 54.49 -19.62
C THR A 16 16.36 54.86 -20.39
N THR A 17 16.25 55.23 -21.67
CA THR A 17 17.36 55.78 -22.46
C THR A 17 17.89 57.13 -21.96
N THR A 18 17.13 57.84 -21.12
CA THR A 18 17.44 59.19 -20.64
C THR A 18 17.51 59.30 -19.11
N SER A 19 16.97 58.33 -18.37
CA SER A 19 16.95 58.32 -16.91
C SER A 19 17.93 57.27 -16.38
N CYS A 20 19.06 57.74 -15.83
CA CYS A 20 20.09 56.91 -15.23
C CYS A 20 20.51 57.47 -13.86
N THR A 21 20.67 56.58 -12.88
CA THR A 21 21.16 56.90 -11.54
C THR A 21 22.55 56.29 -11.32
N TYR A 22 23.47 57.09 -10.76
CA TYR A 22 24.77 56.61 -10.30
C TYR A 22 24.67 56.16 -8.84
N SER A 23 25.28 55.02 -8.52
CA SER A 23 25.39 54.48 -7.17
C SER A 23 26.82 54.05 -6.88
N GLN A 24 27.44 54.62 -5.84
CA GLN A 24 28.74 54.17 -5.34
C GLN A 24 28.55 52.89 -4.50
N VAL A 25 29.23 51.81 -4.88
CA VAL A 25 29.03 50.48 -4.30
C VAL A 25 30.20 50.11 -3.40
N LYS A 26 29.98 50.17 -2.07
CA LYS A 26 31.02 49.90 -1.06
C LYS A 26 31.23 48.39 -0.83
N ASN A 27 30.15 47.60 -0.83
CA ASN A 27 30.16 46.17 -0.52
C ASN A 27 30.68 45.31 -1.68
N LYS A 28 31.07 44.06 -1.41
CA LYS A 28 31.39 43.08 -2.47
C LYS A 28 30.09 42.59 -3.12
N VAL A 29 29.92 42.84 -4.41
CA VAL A 29 28.69 42.49 -5.16
C VAL A 29 28.96 42.44 -6.67
N LYS A 30 28.12 41.72 -7.41
CA LYS A 30 28.14 41.66 -8.86
C LYS A 30 26.82 42.16 -9.47
N TYR A 31 26.88 42.68 -10.69
CA TYR A 31 25.73 43.10 -11.51
C TYR A 31 25.90 42.60 -12.95
N VAL A 32 24.82 42.45 -13.70
CA VAL A 32 24.88 42.23 -15.16
C VAL A 32 25.37 43.50 -15.85
N ASN A 33 26.31 43.38 -16.78
CA ASN A 33 26.75 44.52 -17.58
C ASN A 33 25.76 44.76 -18.74
N ALA A 34 24.97 45.83 -18.65
CA ALA A 34 24.12 46.29 -19.75
C ALA A 34 24.83 47.27 -20.71
N GLY A 35 26.08 47.67 -20.41
CA GLY A 35 26.85 48.69 -21.12
C GLY A 35 27.36 48.27 -22.51
N PHE A 36 28.09 49.18 -23.15
CA PHE A 36 28.63 49.02 -24.50
C PHE A 36 29.51 47.76 -24.66
N ASP A 37 30.34 47.46 -23.66
CA ASP A 37 31.30 46.36 -23.67
C ASP A 37 30.72 45.01 -23.23
N LYS A 38 29.40 44.90 -23.01
CA LYS A 38 28.73 43.67 -22.54
C LYS A 38 29.03 42.41 -23.37
N ARG A 39 29.33 42.59 -24.66
CA ARG A 39 29.73 41.51 -25.58
C ARG A 39 31.10 40.89 -25.23
N ASN A 40 31.93 41.60 -24.47
CA ASN A 40 33.25 41.15 -24.03
C ASN A 40 33.31 40.90 -22.52
N ASN A 41 32.54 41.66 -21.73
CA ASN A 41 32.50 41.60 -20.27
C ASN A 41 31.02 41.57 -19.81
N ALA A 42 30.45 40.39 -19.58
CA ALA A 42 29.02 40.27 -19.26
C ALA A 42 28.63 40.70 -17.83
N ILE A 43 29.60 40.92 -16.93
CA ILE A 43 29.35 41.30 -15.53
C ILE A 43 30.18 42.52 -15.09
N ILE A 44 29.70 43.18 -14.05
CA ILE A 44 30.42 44.19 -13.29
C ILE A 44 30.68 43.63 -11.89
N GLU A 45 31.93 43.60 -11.45
CA GLU A 45 32.30 43.23 -10.08
C GLU A 45 32.72 44.48 -9.29
N CYS A 46 32.08 44.69 -8.14
CA CYS A 46 32.39 45.76 -7.20
C CYS A 46 32.98 45.17 -5.91
N LYS A 47 34.05 45.78 -5.39
CA LYS A 47 34.65 45.45 -4.09
C LYS A 47 35.33 46.68 -3.49
N GLY A 48 34.94 47.08 -2.28
CA GLY A 48 35.62 48.13 -1.53
C GLY A 48 35.57 49.50 -2.20
N GLY A 49 34.43 49.89 -2.78
CA GLY A 49 34.25 51.18 -3.46
C GLY A 49 34.77 51.25 -4.90
N LYS A 50 35.37 50.17 -5.42
CA LYS A 50 35.84 50.07 -6.80
C LYS A 50 35.03 49.03 -7.59
N CYS A 51 34.39 49.46 -8.66
CA CYS A 51 33.70 48.61 -9.63
C CYS A 51 34.48 48.49 -10.95
N ASN A 52 34.59 47.28 -11.50
CA ASN A 52 35.23 46.98 -12.77
C ASN A 52 34.35 46.06 -13.63
N VAL A 53 34.41 46.20 -14.95
CA VAL A 53 33.83 45.22 -15.90
C VAL A 53 34.68 43.96 -15.94
N ALA A 54 34.06 42.79 -16.06
CA ALA A 54 34.76 41.51 -16.09
C ALA A 54 34.09 40.48 -17.01
N LYS A 55 34.90 39.54 -17.53
CA LYS A 55 34.42 38.32 -18.18
C LYS A 55 33.75 37.40 -17.18
N ALA A 56 32.56 36.93 -17.51
CA ALA A 56 31.89 35.92 -16.71
C ALA A 56 32.51 34.53 -16.93
N LYS A 57 32.27 33.64 -15.97
CA LYS A 57 32.35 32.19 -16.13
C LYS A 57 30.92 31.68 -16.24
N SER A 58 30.69 30.58 -16.95
CA SER A 58 29.39 29.91 -16.94
C SER A 58 29.05 29.40 -15.52
N GLY A 59 27.77 29.46 -15.15
CA GLY A 59 27.26 29.16 -13.82
C GLY A 59 26.48 30.35 -13.23
N TYR A 60 26.37 30.39 -11.90
CA TYR A 60 25.56 31.38 -11.19
C TYR A 60 26.39 32.27 -10.26
N TYR A 61 25.96 33.53 -10.09
CA TYR A 61 26.53 34.49 -9.15
C TYR A 61 25.47 35.09 -8.23
N LEU A 62 25.84 35.35 -6.99
CA LEU A 62 25.08 36.23 -6.09
C LEU A 62 25.15 37.69 -6.58
N THR A 63 24.03 38.41 -6.50
CA THR A 63 23.90 39.83 -6.90
C THR A 63 23.60 40.70 -5.67
N HIS A 64 23.14 41.93 -5.91
CA HIS A 64 22.84 42.97 -4.94
C HIS A 64 21.62 42.70 -4.04
N THR A 65 20.85 41.66 -4.33
CA THR A 65 19.77 41.13 -3.49
C THR A 65 19.95 39.62 -3.36
N SER A 66 19.53 39.04 -2.23
CA SER A 66 19.49 37.59 -2.02
C SER A 66 18.33 36.91 -2.74
N THR A 67 17.37 37.67 -3.27
CA THR A 67 16.17 37.16 -3.97
C THR A 67 16.35 36.99 -5.48
N LEU A 68 17.52 37.35 -6.03
CA LEU A 68 17.88 37.18 -7.44
C LEU A 68 19.26 36.53 -7.53
N LEU A 69 19.52 35.90 -8.67
CA LEU A 69 20.85 35.44 -9.06
C LEU A 69 21.17 35.95 -10.46
N ILE A 70 22.46 36.06 -10.79
CA ILE A 70 22.91 36.25 -12.17
C ILE A 70 23.22 34.86 -12.74
N GLN A 71 22.45 34.44 -13.74
CA GLN A 71 22.74 33.25 -14.54
C GLN A 71 23.63 33.66 -15.73
N CYS A 72 24.76 32.98 -15.90
CA CYS A 72 25.64 33.14 -17.06
C CYS A 72 25.75 31.82 -17.83
N THR A 73 25.27 31.80 -19.07
CA THR A 73 25.40 30.62 -19.95
C THR A 73 26.76 30.62 -20.66
N SER A 74 27.30 31.80 -20.96
CA SER A 74 28.62 31.99 -21.56
C SER A 74 29.36 33.17 -20.89
N PRO A 75 30.67 33.36 -21.15
CA PRO A 75 31.42 34.55 -20.69
C PRO A 75 30.86 35.91 -21.15
N THR A 76 29.99 35.90 -22.16
CA THR A 76 29.40 37.07 -22.84
C THR A 76 27.87 37.14 -22.72
N THR A 77 27.24 36.16 -22.05
CA THR A 77 25.78 36.00 -21.97
C THR A 77 25.36 35.77 -20.52
N CYS A 78 24.89 36.82 -19.86
CA CYS A 78 24.38 36.78 -18.49
C CYS A 78 23.05 37.56 -18.34
N ALA A 79 22.19 37.12 -17.43
CA ALA A 79 20.95 37.79 -17.07
C ALA A 79 20.66 37.63 -15.56
N GLU A 80 19.94 38.59 -14.96
CA GLU A 80 19.35 38.39 -13.64
C GLU A 80 18.08 37.54 -13.78
N PHE A 81 17.87 36.59 -12.87
CA PHE A 81 16.66 35.77 -12.81
C PHE A 81 16.23 35.50 -11.36
N THR A 82 14.95 35.18 -11.18
CA THR A 82 14.38 34.76 -9.90
C THR A 82 14.61 33.26 -9.72
N PRO A 83 15.36 32.83 -8.69
CA PRO A 83 15.66 31.43 -8.43
C PRO A 83 14.49 30.70 -7.75
N THR A 84 14.47 29.38 -7.88
CA THR A 84 13.62 28.49 -7.09
C THR A 84 14.43 27.90 -5.93
N VAL A 85 13.75 27.25 -4.97
CA VAL A 85 14.42 26.52 -3.88
C VAL A 85 15.22 25.36 -4.49
N ASN A 86 16.55 25.43 -4.47
CA ASN A 86 17.48 24.40 -4.93
C ASN A 86 18.95 24.85 -4.76
N TYR A 87 19.90 23.98 -5.12
CA TYR A 87 21.31 24.36 -5.25
C TYR A 87 21.68 24.78 -6.68
N TYR A 88 22.62 25.74 -6.77
CA TYR A 88 23.11 26.35 -7.99
C TYR A 88 24.64 26.36 -7.99
N ASP A 89 25.26 26.06 -9.14
CA ASP A 89 26.72 26.02 -9.23
C ASP A 89 27.32 27.44 -9.16
N ASN A 90 28.13 27.68 -8.13
CA ASN A 90 28.73 28.99 -7.92
C ASN A 90 29.87 29.23 -8.92
N ALA A 91 29.70 30.20 -9.81
CA ALA A 91 30.70 30.59 -10.79
C ALA A 91 31.95 31.24 -10.14
N ASP A 92 31.82 31.82 -8.95
CA ASP A 92 32.95 32.32 -8.13
C ASP A 92 33.75 31.20 -7.44
N SER A 93 33.22 29.97 -7.38
CA SER A 93 33.90 28.82 -6.76
C SER A 93 35.24 28.50 -7.44
N SER A 94 36.25 28.20 -6.63
CA SER A 94 37.62 27.88 -7.04
C SER A 94 38.14 26.69 -6.24
N GLU A 95 39.14 25.96 -6.75
CA GLU A 95 39.71 24.76 -6.09
C GLU A 95 40.10 24.99 -4.61
N SER A 96 40.49 26.22 -4.25
CA SER A 96 40.88 26.63 -2.89
C SER A 96 39.72 27.17 -2.03
N SER A 97 38.55 27.44 -2.62
CA SER A 97 37.37 27.98 -1.95
C SER A 97 36.09 27.38 -2.56
N ASN A 98 35.96 26.06 -2.44
CA ASN A 98 34.83 25.31 -3.01
C ASN A 98 33.53 25.70 -2.29
N THR A 99 32.68 26.40 -3.04
CA THR A 99 31.39 26.89 -2.58
C THR A 99 30.29 26.57 -3.58
N ILE A 100 29.06 26.53 -3.10
CA ILE A 100 27.82 26.37 -3.86
C ILE A 100 26.86 27.48 -3.44
N ILE A 101 25.89 27.80 -4.29
CA ILE A 101 24.79 28.70 -3.94
C ILE A 101 23.61 27.84 -3.51
N ASN A 102 23.07 28.09 -2.33
CA ASN A 102 21.89 27.43 -1.77
C ASN A 102 20.75 28.44 -1.67
N CYS A 103 19.60 28.13 -2.27
CA CYS A 103 18.41 28.96 -2.24
C CYS A 103 17.31 28.26 -1.44
N ILE A 104 16.84 28.91 -0.38
CA ILE A 104 15.84 28.38 0.56
C ILE A 104 14.60 29.28 0.65
N GLN A 105 13.45 28.69 0.96
CA GLN A 105 12.19 29.40 1.17
C GLN A 105 12.10 29.88 2.62
N ASN A 106 11.93 31.18 2.82
CA ASN A 106 11.68 31.80 4.12
C ASN A 106 10.40 32.65 4.02
N SER A 107 9.35 32.28 4.75
CA SER A 107 8.08 33.04 4.84
C SER A 107 7.55 33.56 3.49
N ASN A 108 7.43 32.64 2.51
CA ASN A 108 7.01 32.87 1.13
C ASN A 108 8.02 33.56 0.18
N VAL A 109 9.26 33.84 0.61
CA VAL A 109 10.32 34.42 -0.23
C VAL A 109 11.50 33.46 -0.39
N VAL A 110 11.95 33.24 -1.63
CA VAL A 110 13.20 32.50 -1.91
C VAL A 110 14.39 33.43 -1.65
N THR A 111 15.32 33.00 -0.81
CA THR A 111 16.57 33.72 -0.52
C THR A 111 17.77 32.81 -0.71
N CYS A 112 18.80 33.32 -1.40
CA CYS A 112 20.01 32.59 -1.74
C CYS A 112 21.24 33.09 -0.99
N SER A 113 22.11 32.17 -0.60
CA SER A 113 23.41 32.43 0.02
C SER A 113 24.48 31.47 -0.51
N SER A 114 25.76 31.81 -0.29
CA SER A 114 26.88 30.92 -0.62
C SER A 114 27.27 30.12 0.63
N GLU A 115 27.42 28.81 0.47
CA GLU A 115 27.87 27.90 1.53
C GLU A 115 29.09 27.07 1.09
N ALA A 116 29.83 26.53 2.06
CA ALA A 116 30.98 25.66 1.82
C ALA A 116 30.54 24.23 1.46
N THR A 117 31.22 23.61 0.51
CA THR A 117 30.76 22.33 -0.06
C THR A 117 31.45 21.12 0.53
N ASN A 118 30.66 20.10 0.85
CA ASN A 118 31.12 18.78 1.31
C ASN A 118 31.14 17.76 0.16
N ASN A 119 31.72 16.59 0.44
CA ASN A 119 31.85 15.48 -0.52
C ASN A 119 30.50 14.82 -0.82
N GLY A 120 29.98 14.99 -2.03
CA GLY A 120 28.78 14.30 -2.51
C GLY A 120 28.13 14.98 -3.70
N PHE A 121 26.83 14.77 -3.85
CA PHE A 121 25.99 15.38 -4.86
C PHE A 121 24.96 16.34 -4.22
N TYR A 122 24.63 17.41 -4.92
CA TYR A 122 23.57 18.36 -4.55
C TYR A 122 22.52 18.39 -5.67
N MET A 123 21.24 18.51 -5.29
CA MET A 123 20.13 18.62 -6.24
C MET A 123 20.14 19.99 -6.91
N SER A 124 20.04 20.02 -8.25
CA SER A 124 19.92 21.26 -9.01
C SER A 124 18.45 21.61 -9.26
N SER A 125 18.17 22.86 -9.61
CA SER A 125 16.87 23.28 -10.16
C SER A 125 16.55 22.66 -11.52
N LEU A 126 17.53 22.04 -12.20
CA LEU A 126 17.35 21.29 -13.44
C LEU A 126 17.17 19.80 -13.14
N SER A 127 16.06 19.21 -13.59
CA SER A 127 15.65 17.84 -13.20
C SER A 127 16.72 16.75 -13.46
N ASN A 128 17.49 16.87 -14.55
CA ASN A 128 18.50 15.90 -14.96
C ASN A 128 19.94 16.30 -14.58
N VAL A 129 20.13 17.27 -13.68
CA VAL A 129 21.46 17.75 -13.28
C VAL A 129 21.67 17.59 -11.78
N LEU A 130 22.80 16.99 -11.42
CA LEU A 130 23.34 17.06 -10.06
C LEU A 130 24.62 17.89 -10.06
N ILE A 131 24.88 18.60 -8.96
CA ILE A 131 26.15 19.30 -8.76
C ILE A 131 27.04 18.38 -7.93
N ARG A 132 28.12 17.88 -8.53
CA ARG A 132 29.10 17.01 -7.85
C ARG A 132 30.20 17.85 -7.24
N CYS A 133 30.35 17.79 -5.92
CA CYS A 133 31.42 18.47 -5.19
C CYS A 133 32.41 17.46 -4.59
N LYS A 134 33.69 17.85 -4.55
CA LYS A 134 34.76 17.10 -3.89
C LYS A 134 35.67 18.06 -3.13
N ALA A 135 36.17 17.64 -1.97
CA ALA A 135 37.21 18.36 -1.25
C ALA A 135 38.43 18.59 -2.16
N GLY A 136 38.93 19.83 -2.20
CA GLY A 136 40.05 20.24 -3.06
C GLY A 136 39.73 20.42 -4.56
N HIS A 137 38.48 20.27 -5.01
CA HIS A 137 38.10 20.46 -6.42
C HIS A 137 36.82 21.27 -6.62
N LYS A 138 36.81 22.16 -7.62
CA LYS A 138 35.61 22.93 -7.98
C LYS A 138 34.46 21.97 -8.28
N CYS A 139 33.29 22.28 -7.71
CA CYS A 139 32.07 21.56 -8.02
C CYS A 139 31.76 21.58 -9.52
N LYS A 140 31.31 20.44 -10.04
CA LYS A 140 30.99 20.26 -11.46
C LYS A 140 29.55 19.80 -11.63
N THR A 141 28.79 20.53 -12.43
CA THR A 141 27.49 20.09 -12.92
C THR A 141 27.65 18.82 -13.75
N ILE A 142 26.81 17.82 -13.48
CA ILE A 142 26.76 16.57 -14.24
C ILE A 142 25.35 16.32 -14.73
N THR A 143 25.20 16.06 -16.03
CA THR A 143 23.98 15.42 -16.54
C THR A 143 23.96 13.99 -16.04
N VAL A 144 22.89 13.61 -15.34
CA VAL A 144 22.80 12.32 -14.68
C VAL A 144 22.57 11.18 -15.67
N LYS A 145 22.94 9.97 -15.24
CA LYS A 145 22.53 8.71 -15.85
C LYS A 145 21.70 7.94 -14.82
N ASN A 146 21.13 6.81 -15.22
CA ASN A 146 20.39 5.95 -14.30
C ASN A 146 21.31 5.52 -13.14
N GLY A 147 20.80 5.59 -11.91
CA GLY A 147 21.52 5.11 -10.72
C GLY A 147 21.11 5.78 -9.42
N ILE A 148 21.70 5.32 -8.32
CA ILE A 148 21.49 5.84 -6.96
C ILE A 148 22.70 6.66 -6.52
N PHE A 149 22.47 7.91 -6.12
CA PHE A 149 23.49 8.89 -5.76
C PHE A 149 23.35 9.30 -4.30
N ARG A 150 24.48 9.40 -3.58
CA ARG A 150 24.49 9.91 -2.21
C ARG A 150 24.58 11.44 -2.18
N GLY A 151 23.69 12.08 -1.45
CA GLY A 151 23.78 13.49 -1.11
C GLY A 151 25.12 13.86 -0.44
N ALA A 152 25.48 15.14 -0.51
CA ALA A 152 26.57 15.68 0.28
C ALA A 152 26.18 15.78 1.75
N LEU A 153 27.13 15.51 2.64
CA LEU A 153 27.00 15.77 4.08
C LEU A 153 26.67 17.25 4.30
N LYS A 154 25.65 17.56 5.08
CA LYS A 154 25.43 18.92 5.56
C LYS A 154 26.03 19.04 6.95
N VAL A 155 27.32 19.35 7.01
CA VAL A 155 27.99 19.67 8.28
C VAL A 155 27.34 20.94 8.82
N SER A 156 26.43 20.79 9.78
CA SER A 156 26.17 21.87 10.74
C SER A 156 27.49 22.17 11.44
N PRO A 157 27.90 23.45 11.59
CA PRO A 157 29.15 23.76 12.26
C PRO A 157 29.08 23.17 13.68
N PRO A 158 30.03 22.32 14.09
CA PRO A 158 29.95 21.69 15.40
C PRO A 158 29.94 22.77 16.47
N LEU A 159 29.01 22.68 17.41
CA LEU A 159 29.17 23.38 18.68
C LEU A 159 30.43 22.80 19.33
N VAL A 160 31.54 23.52 19.21
CA VAL A 160 32.78 23.20 19.92
C VAL A 160 32.56 23.55 21.39
N THR A 161 31.93 22.63 22.12
CA THR A 161 32.03 22.60 23.58
C THR A 161 33.48 22.30 23.92
N SER A 162 34.18 23.32 24.43
CA SER A 162 35.57 23.21 24.84
C SER A 162 35.69 22.16 25.95
N VAL A 163 36.33 21.02 25.65
CA VAL A 163 36.73 20.05 26.67
C VAL A 163 37.86 20.68 27.50
N GLN A 164 37.50 21.31 28.62
CA GLN A 164 38.48 21.70 29.63
C GLN A 164 39.02 20.44 30.30
N THR A 165 40.31 20.17 30.10
CA THR A 165 41.03 19.11 30.81
C THR A 165 41.27 19.53 32.25
N VAL A 166 40.42 19.07 33.17
CA VAL A 166 40.66 19.24 34.62
C VAL A 166 41.71 18.22 35.05
N ILE A 167 42.91 18.70 35.37
CA ILE A 167 43.95 17.90 36.01
C ILE A 167 43.74 17.96 37.52
N VAL A 168 43.35 16.85 38.14
CA VAL A 168 43.35 16.70 39.60
C VAL A 168 44.62 15.94 40.00
N PRO A 169 45.47 16.47 40.90
CA PRO A 169 46.63 15.74 41.41
C PRO A 169 46.20 14.55 42.25
N SER A 170 46.95 13.45 42.16
CA SER A 170 46.67 12.22 42.92
C SER A 170 46.94 12.38 44.41
N SER A 171 45.98 11.98 45.25
CA SER A 171 46.27 11.51 46.62
C SER A 171 45.43 10.29 46.96
N THR A 172 46.09 9.12 46.97
CA THR A 172 45.87 7.96 47.86
C THR A 172 44.45 7.42 48.13
N SER A 173 44.35 6.10 47.96
CA SER A 173 43.38 5.18 48.56
C SER A 173 42.09 4.92 47.77
N LEU A 174 42.08 3.77 47.11
CA LEU A 174 40.92 3.15 46.49
C LEU A 174 40.06 2.48 47.59
N ARG A 175 38.85 2.97 47.84
CA ARG A 175 37.79 2.19 48.49
C ARG A 175 36.59 2.08 47.55
N ILE A 176 36.24 0.86 47.22
CA ILE A 176 35.03 0.50 46.47
C ILE A 176 33.84 0.63 47.42
N LEU A 177 32.81 1.37 47.01
CA LEU A 177 31.47 1.23 47.54
C LEU A 177 30.47 1.45 46.39
N LEU A 178 29.72 0.42 46.02
CA LEU A 178 28.51 0.59 45.21
C LEU A 178 27.40 1.15 46.10
N LEU A 179 26.57 2.05 45.57
CA LEU A 179 25.11 1.94 45.64
C LEU A 179 24.42 3.00 44.74
N LEU A 180 23.11 2.82 44.56
CA LEU A 180 22.30 3.38 43.47
C LEU A 180 21.62 4.72 43.79
N SER A 181 21.12 5.35 42.72
CA SER A 181 19.79 5.97 42.59
C SER A 181 19.64 7.51 42.56
N GLN A 182 18.89 7.92 41.52
CA GLN A 182 17.80 8.92 41.48
C GLN A 182 18.03 10.44 41.65
N MET A 183 17.63 11.14 40.57
CA MET A 183 16.74 12.31 40.50
C MET A 183 17.12 13.71 41.06
N SER A 184 16.87 14.69 40.17
CA SER A 184 16.16 15.96 40.44
C SER A 184 16.89 17.26 40.83
N PHE A 185 16.84 18.20 39.87
CA PHE A 185 16.49 19.64 40.00
C PHE A 185 17.40 20.69 40.70
N LEU A 186 17.77 21.69 39.86
CA LEU A 186 17.65 23.16 40.06
C LEU A 186 18.69 24.01 40.85
N VAL A 187 18.88 25.24 40.32
CA VAL A 187 19.28 26.53 40.97
C VAL A 187 20.78 26.93 41.05
N SER A 188 21.22 27.62 39.98
CA SER A 188 21.82 28.99 39.99
C SER A 188 23.26 29.29 40.53
N PRO A 189 23.87 30.48 40.23
CA PRO A 189 25.33 30.75 40.26
C PRO A 189 25.71 31.84 41.30
N PRO A 190 26.79 32.67 41.19
CA PRO A 190 28.10 32.62 40.48
C PRO A 190 29.24 32.58 41.57
N PRO A 191 30.35 33.38 41.65
CA PRO A 191 31.13 34.19 40.69
C PRO A 191 32.69 34.09 40.78
N MET A 192 33.37 34.76 39.82
CA MET A 192 34.68 35.46 39.88
C MET A 192 35.91 34.85 40.60
N PHE A 193 37.02 34.67 39.87
CA PHE A 193 38.09 35.70 39.76
C PHE A 193 39.08 35.38 38.61
N THR A 194 39.89 36.36 38.20
CA THR A 194 40.77 36.34 37.02
C THR A 194 42.27 36.25 37.42
N PRO A 195 43.28 36.47 36.55
CA PRO A 195 44.27 35.42 36.17
C PRO A 195 45.71 35.77 36.62
N LEU A 196 46.74 34.97 36.24
CA LEU A 196 48.05 35.48 35.76
C LEU A 196 49.05 34.39 35.28
N LEU A 197 49.79 34.74 34.22
CA LEU A 197 51.20 34.41 33.88
C LEU A 197 51.74 32.97 33.66
N THR A 198 51.93 32.66 32.36
CA THR A 198 53.18 32.27 31.64
C THR A 198 54.08 31.08 32.07
N PRO A 199 54.79 30.43 31.10
CA PRO A 199 55.33 29.08 31.27
C PRO A 199 56.87 28.98 31.40
N THR A 200 57.35 27.84 31.92
CA THR A 200 58.75 27.40 31.76
C THR A 200 58.86 25.90 31.49
N VAL A 201 59.92 25.52 30.77
CA VAL A 201 60.16 24.20 30.17
C VAL A 201 60.93 23.27 31.10
N LEU A 202 60.60 21.96 31.17
CA LEU A 202 61.61 20.94 31.46
C LEU A 202 61.34 19.54 30.84
N LYS A 203 62.41 18.76 30.72
CA LYS A 203 62.56 17.52 29.94
C LYS A 203 62.09 16.24 30.64
N LEU A 204 61.60 15.32 29.82
CA LEU A 204 61.86 13.87 29.77
C LEU A 204 62.48 13.17 31.00
N MET A 205 61.86 12.06 31.42
CA MET A 205 62.54 10.74 31.52
C MET A 205 61.50 9.59 31.54
N ILE A 206 61.84 8.46 30.90
CA ILE A 206 61.06 7.22 30.90
C ILE A 206 61.95 6.11 31.47
N PRO A 207 61.43 5.25 32.37
CA PRO A 207 61.93 3.90 32.55
C PRO A 207 60.93 2.86 32.00
N THR A 208 61.46 1.88 31.28
CA THR A 208 60.76 0.71 30.75
C THR A 208 60.55 -0.37 31.81
N MET A 209 59.45 -1.13 31.73
CA MET A 209 59.36 -2.45 32.35
C MET A 209 58.55 -3.44 31.49
N ILE A 210 58.81 -4.73 31.69
CA ILE A 210 58.56 -5.84 30.74
C ILE A 210 57.60 -6.88 31.37
N CYS A 211 57.05 -7.76 30.52
CA CYS A 211 56.53 -9.13 30.79
C CYS A 211 55.01 -9.43 30.70
N THR A 212 54.66 -10.05 29.56
CA THR A 212 54.02 -11.38 29.39
C THR A 212 52.66 -11.76 30.01
N SER A 213 51.68 -11.94 29.10
CA SER A 213 50.75 -13.09 28.93
C SER A 213 49.79 -13.54 30.04
N LEU A 214 48.48 -13.56 29.73
CA LEU A 214 47.63 -14.78 29.70
C LEU A 214 46.22 -14.54 29.08
N SER A 215 45.81 -15.48 28.22
CA SER A 215 44.47 -15.91 27.71
C SER A 215 43.17 -15.10 27.99
N ASP A 216 42.52 -14.65 26.90
CA ASP A 216 41.17 -15.03 26.37
C ASP A 216 39.89 -15.08 27.29
N PRO A 217 38.67 -14.89 26.74
CA PRO A 217 38.16 -13.67 26.10
C PRO A 217 36.75 -13.27 26.61
N ILE A 218 36.24 -12.08 26.20
CA ILE A 218 34.82 -11.67 26.00
C ILE A 218 34.67 -10.15 26.19
N PHE A 219 34.05 -9.49 25.20
CA PHE A 219 33.47 -8.14 25.20
C PHE A 219 33.98 -7.07 26.21
N THR A 220 34.79 -6.13 25.73
CA THR A 220 34.50 -4.70 25.94
C THR A 220 35.08 -3.80 24.84
N LEU A 221 34.26 -2.88 24.32
CA LEU A 221 34.65 -1.79 23.45
C LEU A 221 35.44 -0.75 24.26
N LEU A 222 36.72 -0.49 23.91
CA LEU A 222 37.51 0.58 24.53
C LEU A 222 38.33 1.35 23.50
N ILE A 223 37.91 2.59 23.21
CA ILE A 223 38.61 3.52 22.34
C ILE A 223 39.90 3.97 23.04
N LYS A 224 41.02 3.31 22.71
CA LYS A 224 42.34 3.70 23.21
C LYS A 224 42.91 4.80 22.31
N VAL A 225 42.68 6.07 22.69
CA VAL A 225 43.34 7.23 22.08
C VAL A 225 44.83 7.17 22.44
N VAL A 226 45.64 6.57 21.58
CA VAL A 226 47.11 6.53 21.72
C VAL A 226 47.68 7.78 21.06
N SER A 227 48.30 8.65 21.86
CA SER A 227 49.08 9.78 21.35
C SER A 227 50.31 9.26 20.59
N PHE A 228 50.38 9.55 19.29
CA PHE A 228 51.55 9.25 18.49
C PHE A 228 52.67 10.26 18.79
N ASN A 229 53.82 9.76 19.25
CA ASN A 229 55.08 10.48 19.12
C ASN A 229 55.93 9.84 18.00
N SER A 230 56.69 10.65 17.29
CA SER A 230 57.22 10.28 15.97
C SER A 230 58.53 9.48 16.06
N THR A 231 58.58 8.25 15.53
CA THR A 231 59.48 7.83 14.42
C THR A 231 59.45 6.31 14.17
N LYS A 232 59.49 5.92 12.87
CA LYS A 232 59.81 4.58 12.33
C LYS A 232 59.23 3.32 13.00
N LEU A 233 58.08 2.86 12.49
CA LEU A 233 57.93 1.47 12.02
C LEU A 233 56.88 1.44 10.89
N VAL A 234 57.09 0.62 9.85
CA VAL A 234 56.30 0.68 8.60
C VAL A 234 55.77 -0.69 8.17
N THR A 235 54.80 -0.68 7.25
CA THR A 235 54.21 -1.79 6.46
C THR A 235 53.21 -2.75 7.15
N THR A 236 52.06 -2.92 6.49
CA THR A 236 50.91 -3.84 6.73
C THR A 236 49.82 -3.37 7.69
N SER A 237 49.99 -3.44 9.02
CA SER A 237 48.89 -3.23 9.98
C SER A 237 48.24 -1.82 9.91
N SER A 238 49.04 -0.77 9.68
CA SER A 238 48.53 0.61 9.51
C SER A 238 47.69 0.80 8.24
N MET A 239 47.81 -0.09 7.25
CA MET A 239 47.03 -0.04 6.02
C MET A 239 45.65 -0.64 6.24
N LEU A 240 45.53 -1.80 6.91
CA LEU A 240 44.24 -2.37 7.29
C LEU A 240 43.45 -1.46 8.24
N LEU A 241 44.11 -0.84 9.23
CA LEU A 241 43.44 0.09 10.14
C LEU A 241 42.93 1.34 9.39
N ARG A 242 43.74 1.90 8.47
CA ARG A 242 43.30 3.00 7.59
C ARG A 242 42.15 2.59 6.66
N ILE A 243 42.15 1.37 6.13
CA ILE A 243 41.08 0.85 5.27
C ILE A 243 39.79 0.68 6.08
N ARG A 244 39.83 0.06 7.28
CA ARG A 244 38.66 -0.04 8.15
C ARG A 244 38.12 1.34 8.55
N LEU A 245 38.99 2.29 8.92
CA LEU A 245 38.57 3.67 9.21
C LEU A 245 37.92 4.34 7.99
N LEU A 246 38.49 4.17 6.78
CA LEU A 246 37.92 4.70 5.52
C LEU A 246 36.60 4.07 5.11
N VAL A 247 36.32 2.83 5.52
CA VAL A 247 35.04 2.15 5.27
C VAL A 247 33.99 2.66 6.25
N VAL A 248 34.32 2.75 7.54
CA VAL A 248 33.43 3.33 8.58
C VAL A 248 33.07 4.78 8.23
N MET A 249 34.06 5.65 8.02
CA MET A 249 33.84 7.06 7.62
C MET A 249 33.08 7.24 6.29
N LYS A 250 33.00 6.21 5.44
CA LYS A 250 32.16 6.22 4.23
C LYS A 250 30.72 5.83 4.52
N LEU A 251 30.49 4.94 5.49
CA LEU A 251 29.18 4.44 5.87
C LEU A 251 28.44 5.41 6.78
N ASP A 252 29.12 6.00 7.77
CA ASP A 252 28.57 7.06 8.64
C ASP A 252 27.96 8.19 7.78
N ALA A 253 28.59 8.46 6.64
CA ALA A 253 28.13 9.47 5.69
C ALA A 253 26.88 9.10 4.88
N TYR A 254 26.32 7.90 5.01
CA TYR A 254 24.98 7.53 4.52
C TYR A 254 23.92 7.62 5.63
N ASN A 255 24.33 7.61 6.90
CA ASN A 255 23.46 7.61 8.07
C ASN A 255 23.31 8.99 8.75
N ASP A 256 24.04 10.01 8.26
CA ASP A 256 23.83 11.40 8.65
C ASP A 256 22.41 11.85 8.26
N GLU A 257 21.64 12.37 9.23
CA GLU A 257 20.25 12.80 9.07
C GLU A 257 20.04 13.79 7.90
N ASN A 258 21.07 14.58 7.59
CA ASN A 258 21.05 15.58 6.53
C ASN A 258 21.41 15.01 5.15
N VAL A 259 21.94 13.79 5.07
CA VAL A 259 22.22 13.11 3.81
C VAL A 259 20.94 12.43 3.31
N LYS A 260 20.65 12.65 2.03
CA LYS A 260 19.56 11.98 1.31
C LYS A 260 20.15 11.13 0.18
N LEU A 261 19.48 10.03 -0.17
CA LEU A 261 19.75 9.32 -1.41
C LEU A 261 18.91 9.93 -2.53
N TYR A 262 19.47 9.97 -3.74
CA TYR A 262 18.78 10.42 -4.94
C TYR A 262 18.70 9.28 -5.96
N ARG A 263 17.49 9.01 -6.45
CA ARG A 263 17.24 8.10 -7.58
C ARG A 263 17.16 8.94 -8.84
N CYS A 264 18.01 8.66 -9.81
CA CYS A 264 17.96 9.35 -11.11
C CYS A 264 17.69 8.35 -12.23
N ASN A 265 16.86 8.71 -13.21
CA ASN A 265 16.49 7.88 -14.36
C ASN A 265 17.01 8.41 -15.71
N GLY A 266 18.03 9.28 -15.68
CA GLY A 266 18.60 9.95 -16.85
C GLY A 266 17.85 11.22 -17.30
N SER A 267 16.54 11.31 -17.04
CA SER A 267 15.69 12.47 -17.37
C SER A 267 15.30 13.31 -16.16
N SER A 268 15.25 12.69 -14.98
CA SER A 268 14.96 13.33 -13.70
C SER A 268 15.72 12.65 -12.56
N CYS A 269 15.88 13.38 -11.45
CA CYS A 269 16.26 12.87 -10.15
C CYS A 269 15.15 13.16 -9.13
N SER A 270 14.94 12.24 -8.20
CA SER A 270 14.08 12.38 -7.03
C SER A 270 14.85 12.04 -5.75
N ILE A 271 14.39 12.54 -4.61
CA ILE A 271 14.81 12.01 -3.30
C ILE A 271 14.22 10.60 -3.16
N ILE A 272 14.96 9.72 -2.48
CA ILE A 272 14.49 8.41 -2.06
C ILE A 272 14.04 8.54 -0.61
N ASP A 273 12.76 8.32 -0.37
CA ASP A 273 12.21 8.18 0.97
C ASP A 273 12.66 6.85 1.59
N LYS A 274 12.66 6.78 2.92
CA LYS A 274 13.06 5.55 3.62
C LYS A 274 12.01 4.46 3.36
N PRO A 275 12.41 3.26 2.89
CA PRO A 275 11.46 2.20 2.58
C PRO A 275 10.94 1.55 3.87
N ASP A 276 9.73 0.99 3.79
CA ASP A 276 9.09 0.30 4.91
C ASP A 276 9.70 -1.10 5.15
N ALA A 277 10.44 -1.64 4.18
CA ALA A 277 11.08 -2.94 4.26
C ALA A 277 12.61 -2.90 4.10
N ASN A 278 13.28 -3.99 4.50
CA ASN A 278 14.73 -4.18 4.33
C ASN A 278 15.11 -4.10 2.84
N THR A 279 15.85 -3.05 2.46
CA THR A 279 16.08 -2.74 1.04
C THR A 279 17.57 -2.62 0.70
N TYR A 280 17.95 -3.25 -0.39
CA TYR A 280 19.29 -3.18 -0.96
C TYR A 280 19.36 -2.13 -2.07
N TYR A 281 20.43 -1.34 -2.11
CA TYR A 281 20.68 -0.32 -3.14
C TYR A 281 22.08 -0.46 -3.73
N ALA A 282 22.19 -0.47 -5.06
CA ALA A 282 23.45 -0.39 -5.78
C ALA A 282 23.77 1.09 -6.11
N ASP A 283 24.81 1.63 -5.49
CA ASP A 283 25.20 3.04 -5.67
C ASP A 283 26.07 3.25 -6.92
N VAL A 284 26.21 4.51 -7.37
CA VAL A 284 27.08 4.87 -8.51
C VAL A 284 28.58 4.63 -8.29
N ASN A 285 29.02 4.31 -7.06
CA ASN A 285 30.37 3.85 -6.76
C ASN A 285 30.50 2.30 -6.81
N LYS A 286 29.43 1.60 -7.19
CA LYS A 286 29.32 0.14 -7.29
C LYS A 286 29.48 -0.59 -5.94
N ARG A 287 28.91 -0.01 -4.88
CA ARG A 287 28.73 -0.66 -3.58
C ARG A 287 27.27 -1.05 -3.38
N ILE A 288 27.02 -2.22 -2.79
CA ILE A 288 25.67 -2.61 -2.35
C ILE A 288 25.50 -2.16 -0.89
N LEU A 289 24.53 -1.28 -0.69
CA LEU A 289 24.08 -0.81 0.62
C LEU A 289 22.85 -1.65 1.02
N LYS A 290 22.72 -1.99 2.29
CA LYS A 290 21.51 -2.56 2.89
C LYS A 290 20.94 -1.56 3.89
N TYR A 291 19.75 -1.06 3.63
CA TYR A 291 18.93 -0.39 4.63
C TYR A 291 18.26 -1.44 5.52
N ASN A 292 18.28 -1.22 6.83
CA ASN A 292 17.59 -2.04 7.81
C ASN A 292 16.50 -1.20 8.48
N VAL A 293 15.24 -1.60 8.31
CA VAL A 293 14.08 -0.84 8.82
C VAL A 293 14.04 -0.82 10.35
N ASN A 294 14.45 -1.90 11.02
CA ASN A 294 14.32 -2.06 12.47
C ASN A 294 15.18 -1.08 13.28
N ASN A 295 16.23 -0.53 12.68
CA ASN A 295 17.15 0.41 13.33
C ASN A 295 17.46 1.65 12.49
N ASP A 296 16.77 1.85 11.35
CA ASP A 296 16.88 3.03 10.48
C ASP A 296 18.33 3.34 10.03
N VAL A 297 19.08 2.30 9.68
CA VAL A 297 20.53 2.40 9.35
C VAL A 297 20.87 1.71 8.03
N PHE A 298 21.64 2.42 7.20
CA PHE A 298 22.37 1.85 6.07
C PHE A 298 23.65 1.17 6.55
N THR A 299 23.86 -0.05 6.04
CA THR A 299 25.08 -0.85 6.16
C THR A 299 25.62 -1.19 4.77
N PHE A 300 26.89 -1.59 4.65
CA PHE A 300 27.30 -2.31 3.43
C PHE A 300 26.77 -3.73 3.53
N ALA A 301 26.11 -4.22 2.47
CA ALA A 301 25.54 -5.57 2.48
C ALA A 301 26.62 -6.65 2.66
N TYR A 302 27.80 -6.41 2.04
CA TYR A 302 28.95 -7.32 2.07
C TYR A 302 30.25 -6.53 2.30
N GLU A 303 31.27 -7.17 2.90
CA GLU A 303 32.60 -6.56 3.04
C GLU A 303 33.18 -6.12 1.69
N LYS A 304 33.00 -6.99 0.68
CA LYS A 304 33.41 -6.78 -0.71
C LYS A 304 32.32 -7.34 -1.64
N ASP A 305 31.76 -6.46 -2.45
CA ASP A 305 30.77 -6.80 -3.48
C ASP A 305 31.41 -7.59 -4.63
N ILE A 306 30.70 -8.59 -5.14
CA ILE A 306 31.15 -9.45 -6.24
C ILE A 306 30.64 -8.91 -7.57
N ILE A 307 31.50 -8.85 -8.59
CA ILE A 307 31.13 -8.37 -9.92
C ILE A 307 30.70 -9.55 -10.78
N CYS A 308 29.57 -9.43 -11.47
CA CYS A 308 29.06 -10.47 -12.35
C CYS A 308 28.72 -9.96 -13.75
N ILE A 309 28.75 -10.89 -14.72
CA ILE A 309 28.19 -10.70 -16.06
C ILE A 309 26.77 -11.29 -16.02
N PHE A 310 25.79 -10.59 -16.57
CA PHE A 310 24.41 -11.06 -16.70
C PHE A 310 24.03 -11.18 -18.18
N ALA A 311 23.50 -12.33 -18.58
CA ALA A 311 22.97 -12.58 -19.92
C ALA A 311 21.91 -13.70 -19.87
N ASN A 312 20.82 -13.56 -20.63
CA ASN A 312 19.79 -14.60 -20.81
C ASN A 312 19.27 -15.21 -19.50
N ASN A 313 18.91 -14.37 -18.51
CA ASN A 313 18.47 -14.76 -17.16
C ASN A 313 19.47 -15.61 -16.35
N LYS A 314 20.74 -15.60 -16.76
CA LYS A 314 21.83 -16.24 -16.03
C LYS A 314 22.89 -15.21 -15.66
N CYS A 315 23.69 -15.50 -14.63
CA CYS A 315 24.84 -14.70 -14.29
C CYS A 315 26.09 -15.51 -13.93
N THR A 316 27.24 -14.91 -14.22
CA THR A 316 28.58 -15.48 -14.06
C THR A 316 29.39 -14.55 -13.14
N PRO A 317 29.62 -14.89 -11.86
CA PRO A 317 30.35 -14.04 -10.93
C PRO A 317 31.88 -14.20 -11.07
N ASN A 318 32.63 -13.16 -10.71
CA ASN A 318 34.10 -13.14 -10.74
C ASN A 318 34.79 -13.63 -9.45
N ALA A 319 33.98 -14.13 -8.51
CA ALA A 319 34.36 -14.78 -7.25
C ALA A 319 33.21 -15.71 -6.82
N ASP A 320 33.44 -16.60 -5.85
CA ASP A 320 32.38 -17.44 -5.30
C ASP A 320 31.40 -16.58 -4.48
N LEU A 321 30.08 -16.75 -4.67
CA LEU A 321 29.07 -15.97 -3.94
C LEU A 321 29.07 -16.24 -2.43
N LYS A 322 29.09 -17.51 -2.00
CA LYS A 322 29.21 -17.92 -0.57
C LYS A 322 28.24 -17.18 0.36
N ASN A 323 26.95 -17.39 0.15
CA ASN A 323 25.82 -16.73 0.82
C ASN A 323 25.63 -15.24 0.45
N GLN A 324 26.28 -14.72 -0.60
CA GLN A 324 25.92 -13.42 -1.19
C GLN A 324 24.81 -13.61 -2.23
N GLU A 325 23.56 -13.32 -1.84
CA GLU A 325 22.41 -13.33 -2.78
C GLU A 325 22.58 -12.36 -3.96
N PHE A 326 23.28 -11.23 -3.76
CA PHE A 326 23.45 -10.20 -4.79
C PHE A 326 24.87 -10.10 -5.34
N CYS A 327 24.97 -9.93 -6.66
CA CYS A 327 26.17 -9.48 -7.36
C CYS A 327 25.87 -8.20 -8.15
N ILE A 328 26.91 -7.46 -8.55
CA ILE A 328 26.78 -6.18 -9.25
C ILE A 328 27.37 -6.25 -10.66
N THR A 329 26.65 -5.71 -11.66
CA THR A 329 27.20 -5.68 -13.03
C THR A 329 28.29 -4.64 -13.19
N TYR A 330 29.09 -4.73 -14.26
CA TYR A 330 30.06 -3.68 -14.62
C TYR A 330 29.43 -2.28 -14.78
N LYS A 331 28.11 -2.18 -14.99
CA LYS A 331 27.36 -0.92 -15.07
C LYS A 331 26.89 -0.40 -13.71
N GLY A 332 27.02 -1.18 -12.63
CA GLY A 332 26.51 -0.86 -11.30
C GLY A 332 25.08 -1.36 -11.04
N GLU A 333 24.56 -2.27 -11.86
CA GLU A 333 23.19 -2.79 -11.73
C GLU A 333 23.14 -3.96 -10.74
N ILE A 334 22.09 -4.07 -9.93
CA ILE A 334 21.92 -5.17 -8.98
C ILE A 334 21.39 -6.43 -9.69
N VAL A 335 21.97 -7.59 -9.36
CA VAL A 335 21.60 -8.91 -9.88
C VAL A 335 21.43 -9.86 -8.69
N LEU A 336 20.29 -10.53 -8.62
CA LEU A 336 19.97 -11.53 -7.60
C LEU A 336 20.27 -12.94 -8.15
N ALA A 337 21.13 -13.72 -7.50
CA ALA A 337 21.34 -15.13 -7.85
C ALA A 337 20.32 -16.01 -7.11
N THR A 338 19.79 -17.05 -7.77
CA THR A 338 18.82 -17.97 -7.13
C THR A 338 19.46 -18.90 -6.10
N THR A 339 20.75 -19.18 -6.28
CA THR A 339 21.55 -20.11 -5.48
C THR A 339 23.00 -19.62 -5.42
N ASP A 340 23.82 -20.24 -4.58
CA ASP A 340 25.27 -19.99 -4.58
C ASP A 340 25.91 -20.42 -5.91
N ILE A 341 26.64 -19.51 -6.55
CA ILE A 341 27.36 -19.72 -7.81
C ILE A 341 28.87 -19.57 -7.54
N LYS A 342 29.68 -20.53 -8.03
CA LYS A 342 31.15 -20.46 -7.91
C LYS A 342 31.75 -19.52 -8.95
N ASN A 343 32.97 -19.07 -8.69
CA ASN A 343 33.72 -18.20 -9.59
C ASN A 343 33.79 -18.77 -11.03
N ARG A 344 33.37 -17.98 -12.02
CA ARG A 344 33.30 -18.32 -13.46
C ARG A 344 32.30 -19.42 -13.86
N GLU A 345 31.59 -20.03 -12.91
CA GLU A 345 30.42 -20.85 -13.22
C GLU A 345 29.22 -19.95 -13.52
N THR A 346 28.16 -20.51 -14.13
CA THR A 346 26.97 -19.75 -14.56
C THR A 346 25.73 -20.39 -13.97
N GLY A 347 24.92 -19.61 -13.27
CA GLY A 347 23.66 -20.04 -12.66
C GLY A 347 22.49 -19.10 -13.00
N GLU A 348 21.28 -19.45 -12.60
CA GLU A 348 20.07 -18.64 -12.82
C GLU A 348 20.08 -17.39 -11.94
N CYS A 349 19.71 -16.25 -12.52
CA CYS A 349 19.73 -14.96 -11.83
C CYS A 349 18.62 -14.02 -12.34
N TYR A 350 18.15 -13.13 -11.48
CA TYR A 350 17.20 -12.07 -11.80
C TYR A 350 17.89 -10.71 -11.93
N ARG A 351 17.49 -9.93 -12.94
CA ARG A 351 17.91 -8.53 -13.14
C ARG A 351 16.84 -7.77 -13.91
N ALA A 352 16.33 -6.67 -13.34
CA ALA A 352 15.37 -5.84 -14.03
C ALA A 352 15.99 -5.14 -15.26
N GLY A 353 15.20 -4.97 -16.33
CA GLY A 353 15.66 -4.35 -17.57
C GLY A 353 15.95 -2.84 -17.47
N THR A 354 15.23 -2.11 -16.62
CA THR A 354 15.35 -0.66 -16.44
C THR A 354 15.12 -0.25 -14.99
N ILE A 355 15.47 1.01 -14.64
CA ILE A 355 15.21 1.57 -13.31
C ILE A 355 13.72 1.83 -13.03
N ASN A 356 12.87 1.92 -14.05
CA ASN A 356 11.43 2.18 -13.89
C ASN A 356 10.59 0.90 -13.91
N ASN A 357 11.12 -0.21 -14.45
CA ASN A 357 10.44 -1.50 -14.42
C ASN A 357 10.89 -2.28 -13.18
N TYR A 358 9.92 -2.84 -12.47
CA TYR A 358 10.16 -3.71 -11.33
C TYR A 358 9.88 -5.17 -11.72
N ILE A 359 10.58 -6.09 -11.06
CA ILE A 359 10.38 -7.54 -11.16
C ILE A 359 10.41 -8.15 -9.75
N TYR A 360 9.86 -9.34 -9.62
CA TYR A 360 10.01 -10.19 -8.44
C TYR A 360 11.13 -11.20 -8.70
N GLY A 361 12.08 -11.31 -7.78
CA GLY A 361 13.14 -12.30 -7.81
C GLY A 361 13.18 -13.08 -6.50
N TYR A 362 13.32 -14.40 -6.58
CA TYR A 362 13.33 -15.28 -5.41
C TYR A 362 14.71 -15.92 -5.23
N SER A 363 15.24 -15.88 -4.01
CA SER A 363 16.48 -16.54 -3.61
C SER A 363 16.30 -17.17 -2.23
N GLN A 364 16.86 -16.59 -1.15
CA GLN A 364 16.48 -16.96 0.22
C GLN A 364 15.21 -16.22 0.66
N HIS A 365 14.97 -15.05 0.08
CA HIS A 365 13.77 -14.23 0.26
C HIS A 365 13.17 -13.87 -1.12
N LEU A 366 11.92 -13.40 -1.12
CA LEU A 366 11.32 -12.76 -2.29
C LEU A 366 11.67 -11.27 -2.28
N TYR A 367 12.11 -10.76 -3.43
CA TYR A 367 12.53 -9.37 -3.61
C TYR A 367 11.76 -8.68 -4.72
N HIS A 368 11.18 -7.52 -4.42
CA HIS A 368 10.65 -6.59 -5.41
C HIS A 368 11.77 -5.64 -5.84
N MET A 369 12.27 -5.79 -7.07
CA MET A 369 13.53 -5.19 -7.51
C MET A 369 13.48 -4.49 -8.87
N ASN A 370 14.23 -3.39 -8.99
CA ASN A 370 14.52 -2.71 -10.26
C ASN A 370 16.04 -2.77 -10.56
N GLN A 371 16.50 -2.03 -11.56
CA GLN A 371 17.90 -2.03 -12.01
C GLN A 371 18.94 -1.69 -10.93
N PHE A 372 18.57 -0.95 -9.87
CA PHE A 372 19.50 -0.50 -8.82
C PHE A 372 19.00 -0.65 -7.38
N SER A 373 17.80 -1.19 -7.15
CA SER A 373 17.32 -1.50 -5.79
C SER A 373 16.57 -2.82 -5.75
N ALA A 374 16.64 -3.52 -4.62
CA ALA A 374 15.90 -4.74 -4.32
C ALA A 374 15.33 -4.64 -2.91
N GLU A 375 14.01 -4.47 -2.81
CA GLU A 375 13.26 -4.39 -1.56
C GLU A 375 12.79 -5.79 -1.18
N MET A 376 13.07 -6.22 0.06
CA MET A 376 12.59 -7.50 0.57
C MET A 376 11.07 -7.42 0.73
N VAL A 377 10.34 -8.38 0.16
CA VAL A 377 8.91 -8.52 0.44
C VAL A 377 8.75 -8.91 1.90
N ASP A 378 7.96 -8.16 2.66
CA ASP A 378 7.71 -8.36 4.08
C ASP A 378 6.21 -8.33 4.46
N GLN A 379 5.32 -8.24 3.47
CA GLN A 379 3.87 -8.26 3.66
C GLN A 379 3.33 -9.69 3.49
N THR A 380 2.49 -10.12 4.43
CA THR A 380 1.80 -11.41 4.38
C THR A 380 0.73 -11.41 3.28
N GLY A 381 0.77 -12.39 2.38
CA GLY A 381 -0.11 -12.48 1.22
C GLY A 381 0.39 -13.44 0.15
N PHE A 382 -0.32 -13.51 -0.98
CA PHE A 382 0.13 -14.21 -2.18
C PHE A 382 0.66 -13.24 -3.23
N TYR A 383 1.70 -13.66 -3.94
CA TYR A 383 2.30 -12.95 -5.07
C TYR A 383 2.29 -13.90 -6.27
N ILE A 384 1.47 -13.61 -7.27
CA ILE A 384 1.26 -14.47 -8.43
C ILE A 384 2.07 -13.90 -9.59
N ILE A 385 3.20 -14.53 -9.87
CA ILE A 385 4.25 -14.00 -10.74
C ILE A 385 4.30 -14.79 -12.05
N SER A 386 4.33 -14.09 -13.18
CA SER A 386 4.57 -14.74 -14.47
C SER A 386 6.06 -14.92 -14.70
N LEU A 387 6.51 -16.17 -14.85
CA LEU A 387 7.94 -16.51 -15.01
C LEU A 387 8.56 -16.01 -16.33
N SER A 388 7.74 -15.61 -17.32
CA SER A 388 8.23 -15.04 -18.59
C SER A 388 8.65 -13.57 -18.47
N THR A 389 8.12 -12.83 -17.49
CA THR A 389 8.42 -11.41 -17.25
C THR A 389 8.98 -11.12 -15.86
N ASN A 390 8.82 -12.06 -14.92
CA ASN A 390 9.04 -11.90 -13.49
C ASN A 390 8.23 -10.73 -12.90
N THR A 391 7.02 -10.50 -13.39
CA THR A 391 6.10 -9.46 -12.89
C THR A 391 4.80 -10.09 -12.40
N THR A 392 4.01 -9.32 -11.64
CA THR A 392 2.61 -9.67 -11.34
C THR A 392 1.86 -10.03 -12.62
N VAL A 393 0.98 -11.03 -12.51
CA VAL A 393 0.16 -11.50 -13.62
C VAL A 393 -0.87 -10.46 -14.07
N VAL A 394 -1.05 -10.37 -15.40
CA VAL A 394 -2.14 -9.62 -16.04
C VAL A 394 -2.92 -10.54 -16.98
N SER A 395 -4.05 -10.08 -17.51
CA SER A 395 -5.02 -10.92 -18.24
C SER A 395 -4.46 -11.72 -19.42
N LYS A 396 -3.39 -11.25 -20.09
CA LYS A 396 -2.68 -11.99 -21.14
C LYS A 396 -1.84 -13.18 -20.64
N ASN A 397 -1.50 -13.23 -19.36
CA ASN A 397 -0.66 -14.28 -18.78
C ASN A 397 -1.49 -15.57 -18.66
N TYR A 398 -2.54 -15.57 -17.83
CA TYR A 398 -3.35 -16.76 -17.56
C TYR A 398 -4.27 -17.19 -18.72
N LYS A 399 -4.63 -16.30 -19.65
CA LYS A 399 -5.40 -16.67 -20.86
C LYS A 399 -4.61 -17.48 -21.91
N ASN A 400 -3.30 -17.62 -21.76
CA ASN A 400 -2.46 -18.36 -22.70
C ASN A 400 -1.74 -19.53 -21.98
N LYS A 401 -2.07 -20.76 -22.37
CA LYS A 401 -1.54 -22.01 -21.80
C LYS A 401 -0.01 -22.12 -21.82
N ASN A 402 0.68 -21.32 -22.64
CA ASN A 402 2.15 -21.32 -22.73
C ASN A 402 2.85 -20.43 -21.68
N ASN A 403 2.13 -19.67 -20.86
CA ASN A 403 2.74 -18.87 -19.80
C ASN A 403 2.80 -19.65 -18.49
N SER A 404 4.01 -19.95 -18.03
CA SER A 404 4.20 -20.45 -16.67
C SER A 404 4.01 -19.32 -15.63
N ILE A 405 3.25 -19.65 -14.60
CA ILE A 405 2.90 -18.81 -13.46
C ILE A 405 3.42 -19.54 -12.21
N VAL A 406 3.96 -18.79 -11.26
CA VAL A 406 4.34 -19.27 -9.93
C VAL A 406 3.59 -18.46 -8.87
N VAL A 407 3.11 -19.12 -7.83
CA VAL A 407 2.55 -18.47 -6.65
C VAL A 407 3.62 -18.49 -5.56
N TYR A 408 3.92 -17.32 -4.98
CA TYR A 408 4.66 -17.24 -3.73
C TYR A 408 3.70 -16.95 -2.59
N GLY A 409 3.68 -17.83 -1.59
CA GLY A 409 2.99 -17.59 -0.33
C GLY A 409 3.97 -16.99 0.67
N CYS A 410 3.68 -15.78 1.15
CA CYS A 410 4.49 -15.06 2.11
C CYS A 410 3.78 -14.93 3.46
N ASN A 411 4.50 -15.22 4.54
CA ASN A 411 4.15 -14.78 5.89
C ASN A 411 5.28 -13.88 6.40
N LEU A 412 5.01 -12.58 6.49
CA LEU A 412 6.02 -11.53 6.57
C LEU A 412 7.11 -11.74 5.50
N SER A 413 8.39 -11.64 5.85
CA SER A 413 9.51 -11.89 4.94
C SER A 413 9.80 -13.37 4.67
N SER A 414 9.03 -14.30 5.26
CA SER A 414 9.14 -15.74 5.01
C SER A 414 8.25 -16.12 3.82
N CYS A 415 8.79 -15.95 2.62
CA CYS A 415 8.15 -16.35 1.37
C CYS A 415 8.64 -17.74 0.94
N ARG A 416 7.74 -18.55 0.38
CA ARG A 416 8.05 -19.82 -0.30
C ARG A 416 7.20 -19.97 -1.55
N VAL A 417 7.64 -20.82 -2.49
CA VAL A 417 6.76 -21.30 -3.56
C VAL A 417 5.57 -22.01 -2.91
N TYR A 418 4.36 -21.64 -3.31
CA TYR A 418 3.10 -22.23 -2.85
C TYR A 418 2.52 -23.06 -4.00
N GLU A 419 2.15 -24.30 -3.72
CA GLU A 419 1.45 -25.18 -4.65
C GLU A 419 -0.05 -24.91 -4.49
N PRO A 420 -0.75 -24.42 -5.52
CA PRO A 420 -2.15 -24.03 -5.40
C PRO A 420 -3.05 -25.26 -5.30
N ASP A 421 -3.89 -25.25 -4.28
CA ASP A 421 -5.03 -26.13 -4.12
C ASP A 421 -6.02 -25.90 -5.28
N GLU A 422 -6.57 -26.98 -5.85
CA GLU A 422 -7.60 -26.91 -6.89
C GLU A 422 -8.85 -26.18 -6.35
N ASP A 423 -9.57 -25.54 -7.25
CA ASP A 423 -10.79 -24.75 -7.03
C ASP A 423 -10.72 -23.55 -6.06
N THR A 424 -9.59 -23.32 -5.40
CA THR A 424 -9.38 -22.16 -4.52
C THR A 424 -8.95 -20.91 -5.31
N TYR A 425 -9.52 -19.74 -4.97
CA TYR A 425 -9.07 -18.45 -5.51
C TYR A 425 -7.95 -17.84 -4.68
N TYR A 426 -6.83 -17.48 -5.31
CA TYR A 426 -5.70 -16.81 -4.65
C TYR A 426 -5.73 -15.31 -4.93
N TYR A 427 -5.76 -14.48 -3.89
CA TYR A 427 -5.72 -13.01 -4.01
C TYR A 427 -4.30 -12.46 -4.04
N ASP A 428 -3.94 -11.81 -5.15
CA ASP A 428 -2.73 -11.01 -5.27
C ASP A 428 -3.10 -9.51 -5.12
N ALA A 429 -2.71 -8.93 -3.99
CA ALA A 429 -2.98 -7.53 -3.67
C ALA A 429 -2.20 -6.53 -4.54
N GLN A 430 -1.06 -6.94 -5.12
CA GLN A 430 -0.22 -6.12 -5.99
C GLN A 430 -0.76 -6.11 -7.43
N ALA A 431 -1.29 -7.25 -7.89
CA ALA A 431 -2.04 -7.36 -9.14
C ALA A 431 -3.48 -6.83 -9.01
N LYS A 432 -4.00 -6.67 -7.78
CA LYS A 432 -5.41 -6.41 -7.45
C LYS A 432 -6.36 -7.39 -8.16
N ASN A 433 -6.06 -8.69 -8.08
CA ASN A 433 -6.79 -9.71 -8.82
C ASN A 433 -6.90 -11.00 -7.98
N ILE A 434 -7.95 -11.79 -8.20
CA ILE A 434 -8.03 -13.16 -7.71
C ILE A 434 -7.93 -14.12 -8.89
N LEU A 435 -7.18 -15.21 -8.71
CA LEU A 435 -7.09 -16.29 -9.71
C LEU A 435 -7.37 -17.66 -9.08
N ARG A 436 -8.26 -18.43 -9.71
CA ARG A 436 -8.50 -19.84 -9.40
C ARG A 436 -7.68 -20.73 -10.31
N TYR A 437 -7.11 -21.77 -9.74
CA TYR A 437 -6.47 -22.86 -10.45
C TYR A 437 -7.45 -24.03 -10.55
N LYS A 438 -7.75 -24.50 -11.77
CA LYS A 438 -8.56 -25.69 -12.02
C LYS A 438 -8.06 -26.43 -13.26
N ASP A 439 -7.84 -27.74 -13.19
CA ASP A 439 -7.43 -28.60 -14.32
C ASP A 439 -6.17 -28.10 -15.06
N GLY A 440 -5.20 -27.54 -14.34
CA GLY A 440 -4.00 -26.93 -14.94
C GLY A 440 -4.23 -25.59 -15.64
N VAL A 441 -5.40 -24.97 -15.47
CA VAL A 441 -5.77 -23.68 -16.08
C VAL A 441 -6.02 -22.63 -15.00
N TRP A 442 -5.42 -21.45 -15.19
CA TRP A 442 -5.66 -20.28 -14.35
C TRP A 442 -6.81 -19.44 -14.90
N SER A 443 -7.78 -19.11 -14.05
CA SER A 443 -8.95 -18.30 -14.41
C SER A 443 -9.18 -17.16 -13.41
N SER A 444 -9.87 -16.11 -13.84
CA SER A 444 -10.24 -14.92 -13.04
C SER A 444 -11.76 -14.77 -13.16
N PRO A 445 -12.49 -14.40 -12.08
CA PRO A 445 -13.95 -14.42 -12.06
C PRO A 445 -14.53 -13.47 -13.12
N SER A 446 -15.66 -13.85 -13.70
CA SER A 446 -16.37 -13.04 -14.71
C SER A 446 -17.16 -11.90 -14.07
N THR A 447 -17.89 -12.21 -12.98
CA THR A 447 -18.84 -11.37 -12.23
C THR A 447 -18.28 -10.92 -10.87
N SER A 448 -19.10 -10.30 -10.03
CA SER A 448 -18.84 -10.01 -8.61
C SER A 448 -19.76 -10.88 -7.74
N GLY A 449 -19.35 -11.24 -6.52
CA GLY A 449 -20.16 -12.07 -5.64
C GLY A 449 -19.39 -12.54 -4.42
N TYR A 450 -19.69 -13.76 -3.98
CA TYR A 450 -18.92 -14.50 -2.97
C TYR A 450 -18.10 -15.57 -3.66
N ALA A 451 -16.89 -15.83 -3.18
CA ALA A 451 -16.04 -16.94 -3.64
C ALA A 451 -15.16 -17.43 -2.50
N TYR A 452 -14.72 -18.69 -2.57
CA TYR A 452 -13.76 -19.26 -1.62
C TYR A 452 -12.36 -18.76 -1.96
N ILE A 453 -11.85 -17.83 -1.16
CA ILE A 453 -10.65 -17.03 -1.46
C ILE A 453 -9.60 -17.19 -0.34
N ALA A 454 -8.41 -17.61 -0.74
CA ALA A 454 -7.19 -17.55 0.04
C ALA A 454 -6.56 -16.15 -0.11
N ILE A 455 -6.59 -15.36 0.96
CA ILE A 455 -5.97 -14.02 0.97
C ILE A 455 -4.50 -14.05 1.40
N ASN A 456 -4.09 -15.09 2.12
CA ASN A 456 -2.71 -15.39 2.48
C ASN A 456 -2.57 -16.89 2.85
N PRO A 457 -1.34 -17.44 3.02
CA PRO A 457 -1.12 -18.87 3.28
C PRO A 457 -1.69 -19.44 4.58
N THR A 458 -2.40 -18.64 5.38
CA THR A 458 -3.01 -19.02 6.67
C THR A 458 -4.48 -18.60 6.79
N ASN A 459 -5.07 -18.02 5.74
CA ASN A 459 -6.43 -17.49 5.77
C ASN A 459 -7.11 -17.68 4.41
N THR A 460 -7.91 -18.74 4.36
CA THR A 460 -8.83 -19.09 3.28
C THR A 460 -10.24 -19.13 3.87
N TYR A 461 -11.19 -18.48 3.22
CA TYR A 461 -12.58 -18.39 3.67
C TYR A 461 -13.48 -17.96 2.51
N VAL A 462 -14.79 -17.92 2.70
CA VAL A 462 -15.68 -17.24 1.74
C VAL A 462 -15.54 -15.72 1.90
N TYR A 463 -15.09 -15.03 0.85
CA TYR A 463 -14.98 -13.57 0.83
C TYR A 463 -15.95 -12.96 -0.18
N LYS A 464 -16.57 -11.84 0.19
CA LYS A 464 -17.29 -10.99 -0.75
C LYS A 464 -16.30 -10.15 -1.53
N PHE A 465 -16.42 -10.10 -2.85
CA PHE A 465 -15.55 -9.30 -3.72
C PHE A 465 -16.35 -8.53 -4.78
N ALA A 466 -15.78 -7.42 -5.22
CA ALA A 466 -16.32 -6.60 -6.30
C ALA A 466 -15.29 -6.42 -7.42
N LYS A 467 -15.71 -6.68 -8.65
CA LYS A 467 -14.92 -6.51 -9.87
C LYS A 467 -15.22 -5.15 -10.51
N LYS A 468 -14.18 -4.36 -10.77
CA LYS A 468 -14.25 -3.03 -11.40
C LYS A 468 -13.32 -3.00 -12.62
N GLY A 469 -13.84 -3.43 -13.76
CA GLY A 469 -13.04 -3.66 -14.96
C GLY A 469 -12.17 -4.91 -14.77
N ASP A 470 -10.85 -4.74 -14.86
CA ASP A 470 -9.86 -5.81 -14.59
C ASP A 470 -9.39 -5.82 -13.11
N GLU A 471 -9.69 -4.80 -12.29
CA GLU A 471 -9.35 -4.80 -10.86
C GLU A 471 -10.42 -5.51 -10.02
N ILE A 472 -9.99 -6.24 -9.00
CA ILE A 472 -10.82 -6.92 -8.01
C ILE A 472 -10.52 -6.38 -6.61
N ILE A 473 -11.58 -6.06 -5.88
CA ILE A 473 -11.53 -5.51 -4.52
C ILE A 473 -12.25 -6.48 -3.58
N ILE A 474 -11.53 -7.02 -2.61
CA ILE A 474 -12.13 -7.78 -1.49
C ILE A 474 -12.92 -6.79 -0.62
N GLN A 475 -14.22 -7.05 -0.45
CA GLN A 475 -15.13 -6.19 0.32
C GLN A 475 -15.19 -6.59 1.80
N GLY A 476 -15.01 -7.88 2.12
CA GLY A 476 -14.99 -8.37 3.50
C GLY A 476 -15.05 -9.91 3.56
N LYS A 477 -14.65 -10.44 4.72
CA LYS A 477 -14.91 -11.85 5.11
C LYS A 477 -16.43 -12.05 5.20
N ALA A 478 -16.94 -13.19 4.79
CA ALA A 478 -18.34 -13.55 5.07
C ALA A 478 -18.61 -13.61 6.58
N ASN A 479 -19.86 -13.37 6.98
CA ASN A 479 -20.33 -13.67 8.33
C ASN A 479 -20.71 -15.16 8.42
N TYR A 480 -21.11 -15.65 9.59
CA TYR A 480 -21.61 -17.02 9.74
C TYR A 480 -22.92 -17.27 8.97
N GLY A 481 -23.19 -18.52 8.59
CA GLY A 481 -24.35 -18.95 7.80
C GLY A 481 -24.00 -19.42 6.38
N TYR A 482 -24.99 -19.50 5.49
CA TYR A 482 -24.85 -20.09 4.16
C TYR A 482 -24.58 -19.07 3.05
N TYR A 483 -23.66 -19.41 2.13
CA TYR A 483 -23.27 -18.58 0.99
C TYR A 483 -23.19 -19.40 -0.29
N TYR A 484 -23.97 -18.99 -1.27
CA TYR A 484 -23.82 -19.45 -2.65
C TYR A 484 -22.72 -18.63 -3.35
N THR A 485 -21.76 -19.29 -3.98
CA THR A 485 -20.62 -18.65 -4.63
C THR A 485 -20.87 -18.35 -6.11
N ILE A 486 -19.97 -17.60 -6.74
CA ILE A 486 -19.96 -17.38 -8.20
C ILE A 486 -19.64 -18.66 -9.00
N ASP A 487 -19.20 -19.72 -8.33
CA ASP A 487 -18.72 -20.98 -8.91
C ASP A 487 -19.78 -22.08 -8.83
N ASP A 488 -21.01 -21.68 -8.50
CA ASP A 488 -22.21 -22.50 -8.34
C ASP A 488 -22.19 -23.48 -7.13
N GLU A 489 -21.32 -23.22 -6.15
CA GLU A 489 -21.15 -24.02 -4.94
C GLU A 489 -21.79 -23.36 -3.71
N MET A 490 -22.34 -24.17 -2.80
CA MET A 490 -22.88 -23.73 -1.51
C MET A 490 -21.91 -24.04 -0.37
N TYR A 491 -21.57 -23.02 0.41
CA TYR A 491 -20.72 -23.13 1.59
C TYR A 491 -21.50 -22.81 2.87
N HIS A 492 -21.28 -23.60 3.92
CA HIS A 492 -21.65 -23.26 5.29
C HIS A 492 -20.43 -22.66 6.02
N CYS A 493 -20.61 -21.50 6.63
CA CYS A 493 -19.58 -20.77 7.36
C CYS A 493 -19.87 -20.80 8.86
N ASP A 494 -19.15 -21.64 9.60
CA ASP A 494 -19.44 -21.95 11.00
C ASP A 494 -18.73 -21.01 11.99
N GLN A 495 -19.34 -20.83 13.17
CA GLN A 495 -18.78 -20.04 14.27
C GLN A 495 -17.84 -20.86 15.17
N GLU A 496 -18.08 -22.15 15.36
CA GLU A 496 -17.27 -23.01 16.24
C GLU A 496 -15.90 -23.32 15.62
N ASP A 497 -15.90 -23.75 14.35
CA ASP A 497 -14.68 -24.03 13.59
C ASP A 497 -13.99 -22.74 13.09
N GLY A 498 -14.75 -21.67 12.85
CA GLY A 498 -14.25 -20.42 12.27
C GLY A 498 -13.85 -20.50 10.79
N GLU A 499 -14.19 -21.62 10.13
CA GLU A 499 -13.95 -21.98 8.73
C GLU A 499 -15.25 -21.96 7.90
N CYS A 500 -15.15 -21.97 6.57
CA CYS A 500 -16.28 -22.28 5.69
C CYS A 500 -15.98 -23.58 4.97
N LYS A 501 -16.95 -24.48 4.93
CA LYS A 501 -16.87 -25.79 4.27
C LYS A 501 -17.98 -25.89 3.21
N PRO A 502 -17.75 -26.58 2.09
CA PRO A 502 -18.84 -26.93 1.19
C PRO A 502 -19.85 -27.81 1.94
N ILE A 503 -21.13 -27.76 1.54
CA ILE A 503 -22.16 -28.64 2.10
C ILE A 503 -21.93 -30.11 1.72
N ASP A 504 -22.32 -31.01 2.62
CA ASP A 504 -22.19 -32.47 2.51
C ASP A 504 -23.53 -33.21 2.60
N GLU A 505 -24.65 -32.48 2.65
CA GLU A 505 -26.01 -33.03 2.70
C GLU A 505 -26.90 -32.50 1.57
N THR A 506 -27.90 -33.28 1.17
CA THR A 506 -28.96 -32.85 0.23
C THR A 506 -30.05 -32.14 1.03
N GLY A 507 -30.41 -30.91 0.67
CA GLY A 507 -31.35 -30.12 1.46
C GLY A 507 -31.67 -28.74 0.90
N TYR A 508 -32.44 -27.99 1.68
CA TYR A 508 -32.73 -26.57 1.43
C TYR A 508 -31.82 -25.69 2.28
N TYR A 509 -31.25 -24.67 1.66
CA TYR A 509 -30.29 -23.77 2.29
C TYR A 509 -30.72 -22.32 2.12
N PHE A 510 -30.97 -21.62 3.24
CA PHE A 510 -31.28 -20.20 3.25
C PHE A 510 -29.99 -19.39 3.42
N THR A 511 -29.64 -18.63 2.38
CA THR A 511 -28.38 -17.87 2.36
C THR A 511 -28.51 -16.50 3.04
N ASN A 512 -27.39 -15.99 3.55
CA ASN A 512 -27.30 -14.64 4.12
C ASN A 512 -27.59 -13.52 3.10
N ALA A 513 -27.69 -13.83 1.81
CA ALA A 513 -28.14 -12.91 0.78
C ALA A 513 -29.68 -12.72 0.76
N GLY A 514 -30.44 -13.59 1.45
CA GLY A 514 -31.90 -13.63 1.37
C GLY A 514 -32.41 -14.52 0.23
N GLU A 515 -31.70 -15.59 -0.10
CA GLU A 515 -32.03 -16.48 -1.22
C GLU A 515 -32.07 -17.94 -0.73
N ILE A 516 -33.10 -18.71 -1.12
CA ILE A 516 -33.17 -20.15 -0.82
C ILE A 516 -32.71 -20.95 -2.04
N TYR A 517 -31.88 -21.96 -1.79
CA TYR A 517 -31.45 -22.95 -2.76
C TYR A 517 -31.90 -24.34 -2.30
N TYR A 518 -32.23 -25.21 -3.24
CA TYR A 518 -32.29 -26.65 -3.01
C TYR A 518 -31.06 -27.28 -3.64
N CYS A 519 -30.23 -27.93 -2.83
CA CYS A 519 -28.98 -28.54 -3.28
C CYS A 519 -29.05 -30.05 -3.19
N VAL A 520 -28.60 -30.73 -4.25
CA VAL A 520 -28.45 -32.18 -4.31
C VAL A 520 -26.97 -32.51 -4.21
N HIS A 521 -26.61 -33.20 -3.14
CA HIS A 521 -25.25 -33.66 -2.86
C HIS A 521 -25.17 -35.19 -3.05
N ASP A 522 -24.22 -35.64 -3.87
CA ASP A 522 -23.89 -37.05 -4.04
C ASP A 522 -22.86 -37.48 -2.98
N SER A 523 -23.30 -38.33 -2.05
CA SER A 523 -22.46 -38.84 -0.96
C SER A 523 -21.38 -39.82 -1.41
N GLU A 524 -21.40 -40.31 -2.66
CA GLU A 524 -20.29 -41.07 -3.25
C GLU A 524 -19.21 -40.16 -3.85
N GLY A 525 -19.47 -38.85 -4.00
CA GLY A 525 -18.53 -37.86 -4.55
C GLY A 525 -18.20 -38.09 -6.03
N LEU A 526 -19.09 -38.76 -6.78
CA LEU A 526 -18.94 -39.04 -8.21
C LEU A 526 -19.48 -37.89 -9.06
N GLU A 527 -20.53 -37.21 -8.59
CA GLU A 527 -21.12 -36.02 -9.20
C GLU A 527 -20.90 -34.76 -8.37
N VAL A 528 -20.82 -33.60 -9.03
CA VAL A 528 -20.71 -32.30 -8.35
C VAL A 528 -22.05 -31.92 -7.72
N THR A 529 -22.02 -31.24 -6.58
CA THR A 529 -23.24 -30.78 -5.90
C THR A 529 -23.99 -29.76 -6.77
N GLU A 530 -25.23 -30.05 -7.14
CA GLU A 530 -26.07 -29.15 -7.95
C GLU A 530 -27.04 -28.37 -7.05
N CYS A 531 -26.92 -27.05 -7.04
CA CYS A 531 -27.76 -26.15 -6.25
C CYS A 531 -28.70 -25.32 -7.14
N VAL A 532 -30.00 -25.51 -6.97
CA VAL A 532 -31.05 -24.84 -7.75
C VAL A 532 -31.74 -23.77 -6.91
N LYS A 533 -31.62 -22.50 -7.31
CA LYS A 533 -32.32 -21.39 -6.65
C LYS A 533 -33.83 -21.58 -6.72
N GLN A 534 -34.48 -21.44 -5.56
CA GLN A 534 -35.92 -21.53 -5.39
C GLN A 534 -36.57 -20.15 -5.47
N ASN A 535 -37.76 -20.10 -6.06
CA ASN A 535 -38.53 -18.88 -6.26
C ASN A 535 -39.55 -18.68 -5.15
N CYS A 536 -39.64 -17.42 -4.71
CA CYS A 536 -40.69 -16.94 -3.84
C CYS A 536 -41.65 -16.03 -4.61
N VAL A 537 -42.83 -15.79 -4.05
CA VAL A 537 -43.92 -15.06 -4.72
C VAL A 537 -43.85 -13.60 -4.31
N SER A 538 -43.46 -12.74 -5.26
CA SER A 538 -43.26 -11.31 -5.03
C SER A 538 -44.47 -10.66 -4.34
N GLY A 539 -44.20 -9.96 -3.23
CA GLY A 539 -45.20 -9.32 -2.38
C GLY A 539 -45.79 -10.19 -1.26
N GLN A 540 -45.63 -11.52 -1.30
CA GLN A 540 -46.04 -12.42 -0.22
C GLN A 540 -44.95 -12.59 0.84
N TYR A 541 -45.35 -13.11 2.00
CA TYR A 541 -44.51 -13.29 3.17
C TYR A 541 -44.13 -14.77 3.35
N TYR A 542 -43.02 -15.02 4.04
CA TYR A 542 -42.44 -16.32 4.30
C TYR A 542 -41.93 -16.37 5.75
N TYR A 543 -42.20 -17.47 6.47
CA TYR A 543 -41.71 -17.72 7.83
C TYR A 543 -40.52 -18.69 7.78
N ILE A 544 -39.39 -18.27 8.32
CA ILE A 544 -38.08 -18.97 8.31
C ILE A 544 -37.32 -18.53 9.58
N ASP A 545 -36.66 -19.44 10.29
CA ASP A 545 -35.76 -19.13 11.43
C ASP A 545 -36.40 -18.21 12.50
N ASP A 546 -37.65 -18.47 12.88
CA ASP A 546 -38.45 -17.64 13.82
C ASP A 546 -38.56 -16.15 13.44
N ALA A 547 -38.52 -15.86 12.13
CA ALA A 547 -38.68 -14.53 11.56
C ALA A 547 -39.54 -14.52 10.29
N TYR A 548 -40.15 -13.36 10.00
CA TYR A 548 -40.91 -13.13 8.77
C TYR A 548 -40.08 -12.37 7.74
N TYR A 549 -40.12 -12.85 6.50
CA TYR A 549 -39.47 -12.26 5.34
C TYR A 549 -40.51 -11.93 4.27
N ARG A 550 -40.36 -10.79 3.59
CA ARG A 550 -41.16 -10.41 2.42
C ARG A 550 -40.38 -10.74 1.15
N CYS A 551 -41.02 -11.43 0.22
CA CYS A 551 -40.43 -11.70 -1.10
C CYS A 551 -40.49 -10.45 -1.98
N GLU A 552 -39.34 -9.97 -2.43
CA GLU A 552 -39.18 -8.86 -3.38
C GLU A 552 -38.97 -9.39 -4.82
N VAL A 553 -38.55 -8.52 -5.74
CA VAL A 553 -38.15 -8.90 -7.10
C VAL A 553 -36.95 -9.86 -7.09
N SER A 554 -36.83 -10.69 -8.14
CA SER A 554 -35.77 -11.69 -8.30
C SER A 554 -35.72 -12.78 -7.22
N SER A 555 -36.84 -13.06 -6.56
CA SER A 555 -36.97 -14.08 -5.51
C SER A 555 -36.03 -13.82 -4.33
N LEU A 556 -35.99 -12.56 -3.87
CA LEU A 556 -35.16 -12.11 -2.75
C LEU A 556 -36.04 -11.93 -1.50
N LEU A 557 -35.71 -12.64 -0.42
CA LEU A 557 -36.39 -12.58 0.86
C LEU A 557 -35.74 -11.52 1.75
N VAL A 558 -36.49 -10.47 2.07
CA VAL A 558 -36.03 -9.33 2.87
C VAL A 558 -36.75 -9.33 4.22
N PRO A 559 -36.06 -9.17 5.38
CA PRO A 559 -36.71 -9.13 6.69
C PRO A 559 -37.86 -8.12 6.77
N VAL A 560 -38.97 -8.51 7.39
CA VAL A 560 -40.14 -7.65 7.59
C VAL A 560 -39.88 -6.62 8.68
N VAL A 561 -39.56 -5.41 8.24
CA VAL A 561 -39.42 -4.19 9.04
C VAL A 561 -40.70 -3.34 9.01
N SER A 562 -40.82 -2.37 9.92
CA SER A 562 -42.01 -1.50 10.09
C SER A 562 -42.65 -0.96 8.79
N ARG A 563 -41.87 -0.56 7.77
CA ARG A 563 -42.40 -0.09 6.48
C ARG A 563 -43.18 -1.14 5.66
N TYR A 564 -43.07 -2.41 6.03
CA TYR A 564 -43.78 -3.53 5.41
C TYR A 564 -44.93 -4.05 6.29
N CYS A 565 -45.04 -3.59 7.55
CA CYS A 565 -46.22 -3.87 8.36
C CYS A 565 -47.31 -2.83 8.07
N SER A 566 -48.47 -3.33 7.67
CA SER A 566 -49.74 -2.62 7.71
C SER A 566 -50.66 -3.38 8.65
N TYR A 567 -51.38 -2.66 9.52
CA TYR A 567 -52.14 -3.30 10.59
C TYR A 567 -53.40 -4.00 10.05
N ASP A 568 -54.21 -3.30 9.27
CA ASP A 568 -55.52 -3.79 8.82
C ASP A 568 -55.47 -4.64 7.51
N ASP A 569 -54.29 -4.85 6.93
CA ASP A 569 -54.16 -5.57 5.64
C ASP A 569 -54.08 -7.10 5.84
N ASN A 570 -54.97 -7.83 5.16
CA ASN A 570 -54.84 -9.28 5.03
C ASN A 570 -53.72 -9.64 4.05
N VAL A 571 -52.74 -10.41 4.51
CA VAL A 571 -51.57 -10.85 3.73
C VAL A 571 -51.45 -12.36 3.69
N VAL A 572 -50.80 -12.89 2.63
CA VAL A 572 -50.44 -14.31 2.55
C VAL A 572 -49.07 -14.53 3.16
N VAL A 573 -49.00 -15.39 4.18
CA VAL A 573 -47.76 -15.92 4.74
C VAL A 573 -47.61 -17.39 4.31
N ASN A 574 -46.41 -17.75 3.87
CA ASN A 574 -46.04 -19.08 3.42
C ASN A 574 -45.08 -19.72 4.43
N PHE A 575 -45.33 -20.96 4.82
CA PHE A 575 -44.49 -21.79 5.68
C PHE A 575 -43.85 -22.87 4.79
N PRO A 576 -42.56 -22.75 4.40
CA PRO A 576 -41.92 -23.66 3.45
C PRO A 576 -41.91 -25.10 3.97
N LEU A 577 -42.31 -26.07 3.14
CA LEU A 577 -42.29 -27.50 3.53
C LEU A 577 -40.88 -28.03 3.81
N ALA A 578 -39.85 -27.30 3.39
CA ALA A 578 -38.47 -27.53 3.77
C ALA A 578 -38.20 -27.42 5.28
N LEU A 579 -39.02 -26.65 6.01
CA LEU A 579 -38.78 -26.20 7.39
C LEU A 579 -39.96 -26.58 8.31
N THR A 580 -40.55 -27.77 8.12
CA THR A 580 -41.74 -28.22 8.87
C THR A 580 -41.53 -28.31 10.38
N GLU A 581 -40.29 -28.55 10.84
CA GLU A 581 -39.97 -28.59 12.27
C GLU A 581 -40.12 -27.21 12.94
N GLU A 582 -39.82 -26.13 12.22
CA GLU A 582 -39.96 -24.73 12.66
C GLU A 582 -41.41 -24.22 12.66
N PHE A 583 -42.38 -24.97 12.11
CA PHE A 583 -43.76 -24.47 12.01
C PHE A 583 -44.33 -24.16 13.40
N PRO A 584 -44.94 -22.98 13.61
CA PRO A 584 -45.62 -22.68 14.87
C PRO A 584 -46.72 -23.72 15.16
N ASP A 585 -46.92 -24.07 16.44
CA ASP A 585 -47.86 -25.14 16.84
C ASP A 585 -49.28 -24.95 16.30
N LYS A 586 -49.75 -23.69 16.20
CA LYS A 586 -51.05 -23.35 15.59
C LYS A 586 -51.14 -23.75 14.11
N ILE A 587 -50.03 -23.68 13.37
CA ILE A 587 -49.95 -24.06 11.96
C ILE A 587 -49.89 -25.59 11.82
N LYS A 588 -49.08 -26.25 12.66
CA LYS A 588 -49.04 -27.73 12.74
C LYS A 588 -50.45 -28.29 13.02
N GLN A 589 -51.11 -27.80 14.06
CA GLN A 589 -52.49 -28.20 14.40
C GLN A 589 -53.49 -27.91 13.27
N ALA A 590 -53.42 -26.74 12.64
CA ALA A 590 -54.34 -26.41 11.53
C ALA A 590 -54.14 -27.34 10.32
N VAL A 591 -52.91 -27.75 10.01
CA VAL A 591 -52.62 -28.74 8.94
C VAL A 591 -53.19 -30.11 9.29
N ASP A 592 -53.01 -30.57 10.53
CA ASP A 592 -53.59 -31.84 11.01
C ASP A 592 -55.12 -31.81 10.96
N ASP A 593 -55.74 -30.71 11.38
CA ASP A 593 -57.20 -30.53 11.33
C ASP A 593 -57.74 -30.48 9.89
N ILE A 594 -57.00 -29.91 8.93
CA ILE A 594 -57.38 -29.93 7.50
C ILE A 594 -57.36 -31.36 6.95
N GLN A 595 -56.30 -32.11 7.25
CA GLN A 595 -56.16 -33.49 6.78
C GLN A 595 -57.23 -34.40 7.40
N LYS A 596 -57.55 -34.19 8.68
CA LYS A 596 -58.51 -35.00 9.43
C LYS A 596 -59.98 -34.67 9.15
N ASN A 597 -60.31 -33.39 9.00
CA ASN A 597 -61.71 -32.92 8.96
C ASN A 597 -62.19 -32.46 7.57
N ASN A 598 -61.29 -32.24 6.61
CA ASN A 598 -61.60 -31.81 5.23
C ASN A 598 -60.98 -32.72 4.15
N ASN A 599 -60.32 -33.82 4.54
CA ASN A 599 -59.65 -34.79 3.66
C ASN A 599 -58.82 -34.11 2.53
N SER A 600 -58.08 -33.06 2.91
CA SER A 600 -57.42 -32.14 1.98
C SER A 600 -56.01 -31.79 2.48
N THR A 601 -55.31 -30.92 1.75
CA THR A 601 -53.97 -30.42 2.12
C THR A 601 -53.94 -28.90 2.13
N ALA A 602 -53.20 -28.32 3.07
CA ALA A 602 -52.94 -26.88 3.15
C ALA A 602 -51.84 -26.41 2.17
N VAL A 603 -51.16 -27.34 1.49
CA VAL A 603 -50.02 -27.08 0.61
C VAL A 603 -50.47 -26.44 -0.70
N VAL A 604 -49.86 -25.31 -1.05
CA VAL A 604 -50.11 -24.61 -2.32
C VAL A 604 -49.02 -24.96 -3.32
N THR A 605 -49.27 -25.94 -4.19
CA THR A 605 -48.40 -26.26 -5.32
C THR A 605 -48.65 -25.29 -6.48
N ARG A 606 -47.58 -24.69 -7.02
CA ARG A 606 -47.69 -23.64 -8.06
C ARG A 606 -47.24 -24.15 -9.43
N ARG A 607 -47.91 -23.68 -10.49
CA ARG A 607 -47.56 -24.01 -11.89
C ARG A 607 -46.29 -23.27 -12.32
N GLY A 608 -45.14 -23.84 -12.00
CA GLY A 608 -43.82 -23.38 -12.43
C GLY A 608 -42.73 -24.26 -11.80
N LYS A 609 -41.62 -24.47 -12.51
CA LYS A 609 -40.47 -25.16 -11.90
C LYS A 609 -39.83 -24.27 -10.83
N ASN A 610 -39.33 -24.88 -9.77
CA ASN A 610 -38.51 -24.25 -8.72
C ASN A 610 -39.25 -23.14 -7.95
N TYR A 611 -40.52 -23.33 -7.58
CA TYR A 611 -41.15 -22.50 -6.54
C TYR A 611 -41.11 -23.25 -5.21
N LEU A 612 -40.90 -22.53 -4.11
CA LEU A 612 -41.00 -23.11 -2.77
C LEU A 612 -42.40 -23.67 -2.52
N GLU A 613 -42.48 -24.98 -2.30
CA GLU A 613 -43.70 -25.62 -1.80
C GLU A 613 -43.89 -25.22 -0.33
N ALA A 614 -45.09 -24.78 0.00
CA ALA A 614 -45.39 -24.21 1.31
C ALA A 614 -46.84 -24.45 1.72
N VAL A 615 -47.06 -24.54 3.02
CA VAL A 615 -48.38 -24.31 3.62
C VAL A 615 -48.63 -22.81 3.60
N SER A 616 -49.73 -22.36 3.01
CA SER A 616 -50.07 -20.93 2.95
C SER A 616 -51.19 -20.61 3.93
N GLY A 617 -51.12 -19.45 4.59
CA GLY A 617 -52.18 -18.92 5.44
C GLY A 617 -52.39 -17.43 5.22
N ILE A 618 -53.56 -16.95 5.65
CA ILE A 618 -53.94 -15.54 5.65
C ILE A 618 -53.75 -14.99 7.06
N PHE A 619 -53.10 -13.85 7.13
CA PHE A 619 -52.70 -13.18 8.36
C PHE A 619 -53.04 -11.69 8.31
N THR A 620 -53.22 -11.08 9.47
CA THR A 620 -53.56 -9.66 9.65
C THR A 620 -52.83 -9.08 10.86
N ASN A 621 -53.12 -7.84 11.26
CA ASN A 621 -52.58 -7.16 12.45
C ASN A 621 -51.04 -7.18 12.52
N CYS A 622 -50.34 -6.84 11.43
CA CYS A 622 -48.88 -6.81 11.43
C CYS A 622 -48.36 -5.77 12.43
N THR A 623 -47.66 -6.22 13.46
CA THR A 623 -46.98 -5.33 14.43
C THR A 623 -45.47 -5.57 14.41
N TYR A 624 -44.68 -4.51 14.59
CA TYR A 624 -43.21 -4.57 14.56
C TYR A 624 -42.63 -4.03 15.86
N ASN A 625 -41.92 -4.88 16.60
CA ASN A 625 -41.15 -4.50 17.78
C ASN A 625 -39.80 -3.93 17.34
N VAL A 626 -39.56 -2.65 17.62
CA VAL A 626 -38.33 -1.96 17.25
C VAL A 626 -37.13 -2.39 18.10
N GLU A 627 -37.35 -2.80 19.35
CA GLU A 627 -36.28 -3.21 20.28
C GLU A 627 -35.75 -4.62 19.95
N GLU A 628 -36.67 -5.54 19.64
CA GLU A 628 -36.34 -6.93 19.26
C GLU A 628 -36.08 -7.09 17.76
N THR A 629 -36.38 -6.07 16.95
CA THR A 629 -36.39 -6.10 15.47
C THR A 629 -37.28 -7.18 14.84
N LYS A 630 -38.25 -7.70 15.59
CA LYS A 630 -39.18 -8.75 15.16
C LYS A 630 -40.53 -8.18 14.71
N SER A 631 -41.12 -8.82 13.70
CA SER A 631 -42.52 -8.64 13.32
C SER A 631 -43.37 -9.81 13.82
N THR A 632 -44.65 -9.54 14.09
CA THR A 632 -45.65 -10.55 14.46
C THR A 632 -46.95 -10.29 13.70
N PHE A 633 -47.72 -11.35 13.48
CA PHE A 633 -48.96 -11.35 12.72
C PHE A 633 -50.01 -12.21 13.43
N ASP A 634 -51.28 -11.83 13.34
CA ASP A 634 -52.41 -12.64 13.79
C ASP A 634 -52.89 -13.57 12.66
N LEU A 635 -53.01 -14.87 12.96
CA LEU A 635 -53.55 -15.86 12.02
C LEU A 635 -55.06 -15.66 11.83
N VAL A 636 -55.49 -15.44 10.60
CA VAL A 636 -56.92 -15.41 10.22
C VAL A 636 -57.38 -16.82 9.88
N CYS A 637 -56.68 -17.50 8.96
CA CYS A 637 -56.96 -18.89 8.56
C CYS A 637 -55.82 -19.51 7.76
N VAL A 638 -55.75 -20.85 7.71
CA VAL A 638 -54.81 -21.62 6.88
C VAL A 638 -55.54 -22.11 5.62
N ASN A 639 -54.87 -22.14 4.46
CA ASN A 639 -55.49 -22.55 3.20
C ASN A 639 -56.21 -23.90 3.31
N ASN A 640 -57.42 -24.01 2.75
CA ASN A 640 -58.30 -25.19 2.86
C ASN A 640 -58.77 -25.55 4.29
N TYR A 641 -58.53 -24.69 5.30
CA TYR A 641 -59.17 -24.81 6.62
C TYR A 641 -60.67 -24.51 6.52
N VAL A 642 -61.49 -25.41 7.05
CA VAL A 642 -62.95 -25.31 7.06
C VAL A 642 -63.42 -24.96 8.48
N LYS A 643 -64.35 -24.01 8.59
CA LYS A 643 -65.07 -23.72 9.83
C LYS A 643 -66.57 -23.55 9.55
N VAL A 644 -67.37 -23.72 10.59
CA VAL A 644 -68.75 -23.20 10.62
C VAL A 644 -68.67 -21.73 11.04
N ASP A 645 -69.52 -20.89 10.47
CA ASP A 645 -69.66 -19.49 10.87
C ASP A 645 -70.61 -19.36 12.06
N ASP A 646 -70.13 -18.75 13.17
CA ASP A 646 -70.90 -18.62 14.41
C ASP A 646 -72.13 -17.70 14.30
N GLU A 647 -72.23 -16.87 13.26
CA GLU A 647 -73.36 -15.95 13.03
C GLU A 647 -74.36 -16.47 11.99
N THR A 648 -73.88 -17.18 10.95
CA THR A 648 -74.74 -17.65 9.84
C THR A 648 -75.01 -19.14 9.80
N ASP A 649 -74.37 -19.95 10.66
CA ASP A 649 -74.36 -21.44 10.61
C ASP A 649 -73.84 -22.01 9.26
N GLU A 650 -73.28 -21.17 8.38
CA GLU A 650 -72.77 -21.57 7.07
C GLU A 650 -71.36 -22.16 7.17
N VAL A 651 -71.09 -23.21 6.40
CA VAL A 651 -69.74 -23.77 6.27
C VAL A 651 -68.90 -22.87 5.36
N LYS A 652 -67.72 -22.46 5.83
CA LYS A 652 -66.79 -21.58 5.10
C LYS A 652 -65.40 -22.18 5.05
N ILE A 653 -64.74 -22.03 3.90
CA ILE A 653 -63.37 -22.50 3.64
C ILE A 653 -62.41 -21.32 3.46
N CYS A 654 -61.20 -21.44 3.99
CA CYS A 654 -60.16 -20.44 3.81
C CYS A 654 -59.53 -20.52 2.41
N ASN A 655 -59.56 -19.42 1.66
CA ASN A 655 -58.97 -19.34 0.32
C ASN A 655 -57.94 -18.19 0.23
N VAL A 656 -56.67 -18.54 0.01
CA VAL A 656 -55.56 -17.56 -0.09
C VAL A 656 -55.67 -16.61 -1.29
N ASP A 657 -56.31 -17.01 -2.39
CA ASP A 657 -56.51 -16.15 -3.57
C ASP A 657 -57.58 -15.05 -3.32
N GLN A 658 -58.46 -15.27 -2.34
CA GLN A 658 -59.51 -14.32 -1.94
C GLN A 658 -59.22 -13.61 -0.61
N LEU A 659 -58.06 -13.89 0.02
CA LEU A 659 -57.60 -13.27 1.28
C LEU A 659 -58.61 -13.37 2.45
N GLY A 660 -59.39 -14.45 2.50
CA GLY A 660 -60.32 -14.70 3.62
C GLY A 660 -61.04 -16.05 3.57
N TYR A 661 -62.07 -16.16 4.41
CA TYR A 661 -63.06 -17.23 4.37
C TYR A 661 -64.09 -16.98 3.28
N VAL A 662 -64.45 -18.03 2.55
CA VAL A 662 -65.39 -18.01 1.43
C VAL A 662 -66.38 -19.17 1.58
N GLU A 663 -67.51 -19.11 0.88
CA GLU A 663 -68.55 -20.15 0.92
C GLU A 663 -67.99 -21.53 0.51
N CYS A 664 -68.28 -22.54 1.33
CA CYS A 664 -67.97 -23.93 1.07
C CYS A 664 -69.05 -24.57 0.19
N ILE A 665 -68.65 -25.32 -0.84
CA ILE A 665 -69.54 -26.23 -1.57
C ILE A 665 -69.03 -27.65 -1.37
N GLU A 666 -69.94 -28.58 -1.05
CA GLU A 666 -69.64 -30.01 -0.94
C GLU A 666 -69.12 -30.56 -2.29
N ASP A 667 -68.09 -31.40 -2.24
CA ASP A 667 -67.57 -32.10 -3.41
C ASP A 667 -68.46 -33.32 -3.74
N GLU A 668 -69.14 -33.29 -4.89
CA GLU A 668 -70.07 -34.36 -5.31
C GLU A 668 -69.39 -35.75 -5.39
N ASP A 669 -68.09 -35.80 -5.69
CA ASP A 669 -67.31 -37.05 -5.76
C ASP A 669 -66.75 -37.47 -4.39
N ASN A 670 -66.77 -36.59 -3.38
CA ASN A 670 -66.15 -36.84 -2.08
C ASN A 670 -66.82 -36.02 -0.94
N PRO A 671 -67.95 -36.49 -0.36
CA PRO A 671 -68.79 -35.68 0.53
C PRO A 671 -68.12 -35.17 1.83
N GLU A 672 -66.98 -35.74 2.21
CA GLU A 672 -66.16 -35.29 3.37
C GLU A 672 -65.17 -34.16 3.01
N LYS A 673 -65.22 -33.67 1.76
CA LYS A 673 -64.32 -32.63 1.23
C LYS A 673 -65.10 -31.39 0.79
N CYS A 674 -64.67 -30.25 1.31
CA CYS A 674 -65.14 -28.94 0.95
C CYS A 674 -64.33 -28.36 -0.21
N SER A 675 -65.02 -27.76 -1.19
CA SER A 675 -64.44 -27.00 -2.29
C SER A 675 -64.85 -25.52 -2.23
N VAL A 676 -63.97 -24.65 -2.72
CA VAL A 676 -64.20 -23.20 -2.87
C VAL A 676 -65.36 -22.95 -3.84
N SER A 677 -66.31 -22.09 -3.47
CA SER A 677 -67.39 -21.70 -4.39
C SER A 677 -66.86 -21.06 -5.68
N GLY A 678 -67.33 -21.56 -6.83
CA GLY A 678 -66.85 -21.20 -8.17
C GLY A 678 -67.25 -19.79 -8.66
N ALA A 679 -67.48 -18.85 -7.75
CA ALA A 679 -67.83 -17.48 -8.08
C ALA A 679 -66.69 -16.83 -8.90
N PHE A 680 -66.99 -16.56 -10.17
CA PHE A 680 -66.03 -16.14 -11.19
C PHE A 680 -65.09 -15.01 -10.73
N HIS A 681 -63.85 -15.06 -11.20
CA HIS A 681 -62.95 -13.91 -11.23
C HIS A 681 -63.70 -12.65 -11.67
N ALA A 682 -63.85 -11.69 -10.75
CA ALA A 682 -64.11 -10.33 -11.11
C ALA A 682 -62.90 -9.83 -11.93
N TRP A 683 -63.00 -9.92 -13.26
CA TRP A 683 -62.08 -9.24 -14.17
C TRP A 683 -62.05 -7.76 -13.77
N LYS A 684 -60.99 -7.33 -13.07
CA LYS A 684 -60.61 -5.92 -13.06
C LYS A 684 -60.26 -5.57 -14.51
N LEU A 685 -61.25 -5.08 -15.26
CA LEU A 685 -61.02 -4.50 -16.57
C LEU A 685 -59.96 -3.42 -16.37
N SER A 686 -58.76 -3.67 -16.89
CA SER A 686 -57.74 -2.65 -16.97
C SER A 686 -58.32 -1.43 -17.66
N PHE A 687 -58.00 -0.24 -17.18
CA PHE A 687 -58.40 1.03 -17.82
C PHE A 687 -58.03 1.06 -19.32
N PHE A 688 -56.97 0.35 -19.72
CA PHE A 688 -56.59 0.17 -21.12
C PHE A 688 -57.58 -0.66 -21.94
N MET A 689 -58.28 -1.64 -21.36
CA MET A 689 -59.32 -2.41 -22.06
C MET A 689 -60.60 -1.59 -22.27
N THR A 690 -61.02 -0.80 -21.29
CA THR A 690 -62.15 0.14 -21.49
C THR A 690 -61.81 1.21 -22.53
N VAL A 691 -60.60 1.77 -22.51
CA VAL A 691 -60.14 2.70 -23.55
C VAL A 691 -60.07 2.02 -24.92
N ALA A 692 -59.53 0.79 -25.03
CA ALA A 692 -59.45 0.07 -26.30
C ALA A 692 -60.83 -0.26 -26.90
N VAL A 693 -61.81 -0.65 -26.06
CA VAL A 693 -63.19 -0.91 -26.50
C VAL A 693 -63.88 0.39 -26.97
N ILE A 694 -63.68 1.50 -26.27
CA ILE A 694 -64.18 2.82 -26.71
C ILE A 694 -63.51 3.26 -28.02
N PHE A 695 -62.21 3.01 -28.20
CA PHE A 695 -61.49 3.33 -29.42
C PHE A 695 -61.97 2.49 -30.62
N PHE A 696 -62.18 1.18 -30.42
CA PHE A 696 -62.78 0.31 -31.44
C PHE A 696 -64.21 0.73 -31.79
N ALA A 697 -65.02 1.10 -30.81
CA ALA A 697 -66.38 1.60 -31.04
C ALA A 697 -66.40 2.93 -31.82
N MET A 698 -65.41 3.81 -31.63
CA MET A 698 -65.26 5.03 -32.44
C MET A 698 -64.75 4.73 -33.86
N VAL A 699 -63.84 3.77 -34.03
CA VAL A 699 -63.29 3.38 -35.35
C VAL A 699 -64.32 2.64 -36.21
N MET A 700 -65.28 1.93 -35.61
CA MET A 700 -66.37 1.26 -36.34
C MET A 700 -67.54 2.19 -36.73
N ASN A 701 -67.48 3.48 -36.38
CA ASN A 701 -68.58 4.44 -36.57
C ASN A 701 -68.18 5.65 -37.44
N ASN A 702 -67.17 5.47 -38.30
CA ASN A 702 -66.65 6.43 -39.30
C ASN A 702 -66.52 5.74 -40.67
#